data_AF-A0A7W0VYW1-F1
#
_entry.id   AF-A0A7W0VYW1-F1
#
_cell.length_a   1.000
_cell.length_b   1.000
_cell.length_c   1.000
_cell.angle_alpha   90.00
_cell.angle_beta   90.00
_cell.angle_gamma   90.00
#
_symmetry.space_group_name_H-M   'P 1'
#
loop_
_entity.id
_entity.type
_entity.pdbx_description
1 polymer ?
#
loop_
_entity_poly.entity_id
_entity_poly.type
_entity_poly.pdbx_seq_one_letter_code
_entity_poly.pdbx_strand_id
1 'polypeptide(L)'
;MLFSSPDYPLFLLAVFFLYALARWGGPRMWPARIVLMVLLGDLIVLLVAKDPDALWDPFGGALFRYAASDHPQYQGWPTELFVRWGIGAAVLVAAIVLGRRGGPWMASARGQQLIGRGFVAALAAVGAGVYVAHANGTLDEATAVVVAHAHLVVLVILGVGIGATTREDTRPLGRVVILFVASSLFYHAWAAAMPGPYRYLLALLLATIVLDYYLGIWIEETEDPYRRKALVIVSLCSNLGILAFFKYADFFTQDIANPVLGTEIRPLHLILPAGISFHTFQSLSYTIDVYRRELKATRSVIKFATFVLFFPQLVAGPIVRAQDLLPQLEQLPPMELQAATRGLFRICTGLFKKIAIADTLALAIVDRVFEAPERFSSLEVAVGVWAYALQIFCDFSAYSDIAIGSAQVLGITLPENFRTPYRSANLQEFWRRWHISLSTWLRDYLYITLGGSKGAPWRTYVNLITTMLLGGLWHGASFAFIVWGALHGFGLAVTRFFQRRTAGGNIREAWSLLGGCALLAVLGLAAVSFALTDVGTWTQLVVIWLVVTPLWAVLTAWAGAERPPEPGHSASLPFLAVWGRDTSLWVPEVLRIAMCGSAVGFFYSLYVGDQSVWIPLIGLTWVLGLVADIVERGSGNLMHRTLCVMRRAVAVICVFQYVCLAWIFFRASSFENALAILRRLAAFELDAANVVPLVTVTMTAGFAIHFFAEGSYRWLRDRFVELPAPAKGFVLACVALVLRELAHTKMVPFIYFQF
;
A
#
# COMPACT_ATOMS: atom_id res chain seq x y z
N MET A 1 -0.84 9.31 9.51
CA MET A 1 -0.51 10.25 10.60
C MET A 1 -1.07 9.78 11.92
N LEU A 2 -2.37 9.50 12.05
CA LEU A 2 -2.94 8.99 13.30
C LEU A 2 -2.41 7.61 13.77
N PHE A 3 -1.96 6.76 12.85
CA PHE A 3 -1.26 5.49 13.16
C PHE A 3 0.02 5.66 13.99
N SER A 4 0.50 6.90 14.10
CA SER A 4 1.67 7.29 14.84
C SER A 4 1.30 7.88 16.22
N SER A 5 0.07 7.69 16.70
CA SER A 5 -0.34 8.07 18.05
C SER A 5 -0.63 6.81 18.88
N PRO A 6 -0.12 6.71 20.12
CA PRO A 6 -0.51 5.63 21.04
C PRO A 6 -2.02 5.64 21.34
N ASP A 7 -2.70 6.77 21.18
CA ASP A 7 -4.14 6.92 21.40
C ASP A 7 -4.99 6.47 20.19
N TYR A 8 -4.37 6.01 19.11
CA TYR A 8 -5.06 5.61 17.89
C TYR A 8 -6.13 4.51 18.09
N PRO A 9 -5.92 3.49 18.93
CA PRO A 9 -6.96 2.49 19.21
C PRO A 9 -8.17 3.08 19.92
N LEU A 10 -7.97 4.08 20.81
CA LEU A 10 -9.06 4.79 21.47
C LEU A 10 -9.85 5.65 20.47
N PHE A 11 -9.14 6.29 19.54
CA PHE A 11 -9.75 7.00 18.42
C PHE A 11 -10.60 6.04 17.56
N LEU A 12 -10.07 4.88 17.19
CA LEU A 12 -10.82 3.86 16.44
C LEU A 12 -12.07 3.39 17.18
N LEU A 13 -11.96 3.14 18.48
CA LEU A 13 -13.09 2.78 19.33
C LEU A 13 -14.20 3.84 19.27
N ALA A 14 -13.83 5.12 19.40
CA ALA A 14 -14.75 6.23 19.27
C ALA A 14 -15.38 6.25 17.87
N VAL A 15 -14.58 6.23 16.79
CA VAL A 15 -15.08 6.25 15.41
C VAL A 15 -16.05 5.09 15.13
N PHE A 16 -15.73 3.87 15.59
CA PHE A 16 -16.59 2.70 15.38
C PHE A 16 -17.88 2.74 16.19
N PHE A 17 -17.82 3.21 17.44
CA PHE A 17 -19.00 3.43 18.26
C PHE A 17 -19.93 4.48 17.64
N LEU A 18 -19.34 5.62 17.23
CA LEU A 18 -20.03 6.69 16.55
C LEU A 18 -20.66 6.16 15.24
N TYR A 19 -19.92 5.44 14.40
CA TYR A 19 -20.44 4.82 13.17
C TYR A 19 -21.67 3.93 13.43
N ALA A 20 -21.62 3.11 14.49
CA ALA A 20 -22.75 2.25 14.87
C ALA A 20 -23.97 3.06 15.30
N LEU A 21 -23.77 4.12 16.10
CA LEU A 21 -24.83 5.03 16.53
C LEU A 21 -25.47 5.74 15.34
N ALA A 22 -24.67 6.22 14.38
CA ALA A 22 -25.15 6.86 13.16
C ALA A 22 -26.03 5.91 12.32
N ARG A 23 -25.69 4.62 12.29
CA ARG A 23 -26.42 3.62 11.50
C ARG A 23 -27.62 3.04 12.23
N TRP A 24 -27.76 3.31 13.53
CA TRP A 24 -28.91 2.88 14.32
C TRP A 24 -30.14 3.78 14.08
N GLY A 25 -31.35 3.22 14.24
CA GLY A 25 -32.61 3.98 14.22
C GLY A 25 -33.15 4.45 12.86
N GLY A 26 -32.63 3.96 11.73
CA GLY A 26 -33.22 4.21 10.41
C GLY A 26 -33.16 5.68 9.92
N PRO A 27 -34.02 6.10 8.97
CA PRO A 27 -33.97 7.45 8.39
C PRO A 27 -34.26 8.60 9.38
N ARG A 28 -34.97 8.30 10.48
CA ARG A 28 -35.41 9.30 11.46
C ARG A 28 -34.26 9.86 12.32
N MET A 29 -33.12 9.16 12.38
CA MET A 29 -31.93 9.58 13.12
C MET A 29 -30.98 10.49 12.31
N TRP A 30 -31.44 11.07 11.19
CA TRP A 30 -30.60 11.94 10.36
C TRP A 30 -29.99 13.15 11.11
N PRO A 31 -30.63 13.77 12.12
CA PRO A 31 -30.00 14.86 12.88
C PRO A 31 -28.81 14.36 13.69
N ALA A 32 -28.95 13.20 14.34
CA ALA A 32 -27.87 12.55 15.07
C ALA A 32 -26.69 12.19 14.16
N ARG A 33 -26.96 11.77 12.90
CA ARG A 33 -25.90 11.52 11.90
C ARG A 33 -25.13 12.78 11.54
N ILE A 34 -25.80 13.93 11.42
CA ILE A 34 -25.12 15.20 11.11
C ILE A 34 -24.25 15.63 12.27
N VAL A 35 -24.80 15.66 13.49
CA VAL A 35 -24.03 16.00 14.71
C VAL A 35 -22.78 15.11 14.81
N LEU A 36 -22.95 13.82 14.54
CA LEU A 36 -21.85 12.87 14.56
C LEU A 36 -20.79 13.11 13.48
N MET A 37 -21.21 13.40 12.25
CA MET A 37 -20.29 13.68 11.14
C MET A 37 -19.49 14.97 11.38
N VAL A 38 -20.13 15.97 11.99
CA VAL A 38 -19.48 17.21 12.45
C VAL A 38 -18.44 16.87 13.52
N LEU A 39 -18.83 16.18 14.59
CA LEU A 39 -17.90 15.76 15.65
C LEU A 39 -16.71 14.94 15.14
N LEU A 40 -16.94 14.03 14.20
CA LEU A 40 -15.88 13.23 13.59
C LEU A 40 -14.94 14.10 12.74
N GLY A 41 -15.51 15.05 11.99
CA GLY A 41 -14.75 16.01 11.18
C GLY A 41 -13.90 16.93 12.05
N ASP A 42 -14.47 17.48 13.11
CA ASP A 42 -13.81 18.43 14.01
C ASP A 42 -12.69 17.73 14.78
N LEU A 43 -12.91 16.48 15.21
CA LEU A 43 -11.88 15.65 15.83
C LEU A 43 -10.69 15.42 14.88
N ILE A 44 -10.96 15.11 13.61
CA ILE A 44 -9.90 14.94 12.58
C ILE A 44 -9.15 16.24 12.34
N VAL A 45 -9.85 17.38 12.26
CA VAL A 45 -9.24 18.69 12.04
C VAL A 45 -8.41 19.12 13.25
N LEU A 46 -8.86 18.88 14.47
CA LEU A 46 -8.10 19.11 15.71
C LEU A 46 -6.81 18.29 15.75
N LEU A 47 -6.87 17.01 15.35
CA LEU A 47 -5.71 16.13 15.29
C LEU A 47 -4.66 16.59 14.26
N VAL A 48 -5.09 17.35 13.25
CA VAL A 48 -4.24 17.90 12.20
C VAL A 48 -3.70 19.30 12.55
N ALA A 49 -4.59 20.21 12.94
CA ALA A 49 -4.27 21.62 13.17
C ALA A 49 -3.59 21.86 14.51
N LYS A 50 -3.82 20.98 15.51
CA LYS A 50 -3.36 21.14 16.90
C LYS A 50 -3.71 22.49 17.54
N ASP A 51 -4.68 23.20 16.97
CA ASP A 51 -5.18 24.50 17.41
C ASP A 51 -6.72 24.50 17.34
N PRO A 52 -7.41 24.51 18.50
CA PRO A 52 -8.87 24.56 18.56
C PRO A 52 -9.44 25.89 18.03
N ASP A 53 -8.66 26.97 18.02
CA ASP A 53 -9.10 28.30 17.59
C ASP A 53 -9.04 28.50 16.07
N ALA A 54 -8.46 27.52 15.38
CA ALA A 54 -8.51 27.37 13.93
C ALA A 54 -9.85 26.79 13.43
N LEU A 55 -10.71 26.27 14.32
CA LEU A 55 -12.03 25.72 13.96
C LEU A 55 -13.08 26.85 13.83
N TRP A 56 -13.45 27.15 12.58
CA TRP A 56 -14.50 28.12 12.27
C TRP A 56 -15.92 27.51 12.30
N ASP A 57 -16.08 26.31 12.87
CA ASP A 57 -17.38 25.67 13.07
C ASP A 57 -17.88 25.85 14.53
N PRO A 58 -19.18 26.10 14.73
CA PRO A 58 -19.74 26.42 16.04
C PRO A 58 -19.99 25.22 16.96
N PHE A 59 -19.85 23.98 16.48
CA PHE A 59 -20.22 22.79 17.25
C PHE A 59 -19.00 22.09 17.84
N GLY A 60 -17.97 21.83 17.03
CA GLY A 60 -16.73 21.19 17.46
C GLY A 60 -15.90 22.06 18.39
N GLY A 61 -15.70 23.33 18.01
CA GLY A 61 -14.99 24.29 18.84
C GLY A 61 -15.64 24.49 20.21
N ALA A 62 -16.98 24.48 20.25
CA ALA A 62 -17.72 24.59 21.50
C ALA A 62 -17.53 23.38 22.43
N LEU A 63 -17.70 22.18 21.87
CA LEU A 63 -17.61 20.93 22.63
C LEU A 63 -16.19 20.67 23.13
N PHE A 64 -15.18 21.00 22.32
CA PHE A 64 -13.77 20.85 22.70
C PHE A 64 -13.40 21.78 23.84
N ARG A 65 -13.77 23.08 23.78
CA ARG A 65 -13.51 24.03 24.87
C ARG A 65 -14.24 23.62 26.15
N TYR A 66 -15.43 23.04 26.04
CA TYR A 66 -16.12 22.45 27.19
C TYR A 66 -15.32 21.27 27.78
N ALA A 67 -14.83 20.36 26.93
CA ALA A 67 -14.03 19.20 27.35
C ALA A 67 -12.63 19.56 27.86
N ALA A 68 -12.04 20.66 27.38
CA ALA A 68 -10.71 21.17 27.75
C ALA A 68 -10.78 22.37 28.69
N SER A 69 -11.94 22.60 29.33
CA SER A 69 -12.21 23.77 30.17
C SER A 69 -11.28 23.91 31.38
N ASP A 70 -10.67 22.81 31.81
CA ASP A 70 -9.67 22.78 32.89
C ASP A 70 -8.26 23.21 32.45
N HIS A 71 -7.99 23.31 31.14
CA HIS A 71 -6.69 23.75 30.64
C HIS A 71 -6.59 25.30 30.67
N PRO A 72 -5.53 25.89 31.26
CA PRO A 72 -5.40 27.35 31.41
C PRO A 72 -5.51 28.14 30.10
N GLN A 73 -5.10 27.52 28.98
CA GLN A 73 -5.14 28.11 27.63
C GLN A 73 -6.56 28.23 27.06
N TYR A 74 -7.52 27.47 27.58
CA TYR A 74 -8.89 27.40 27.05
C TYR A 74 -9.94 27.95 28.01
N GLN A 75 -9.52 28.64 29.07
CA GLN A 75 -10.43 29.35 29.97
C GLN A 75 -11.03 30.59 29.29
N GLY A 76 -12.36 30.63 29.21
CA GLY A 76 -13.10 31.74 28.61
C GLY A 76 -13.38 31.56 27.12
N TRP A 77 -14.35 32.33 26.60
CA TRP A 77 -14.76 32.31 25.21
C TRP A 77 -14.35 33.64 24.54
N PRO A 78 -13.38 33.66 23.62
CA PRO A 78 -13.04 34.86 22.88
C PRO A 78 -14.25 35.34 22.09
N THR A 79 -14.63 36.61 22.21
CA THR A 79 -15.71 37.20 21.38
C THR A 79 -15.42 37.06 19.89
N GLU A 80 -14.14 37.09 19.52
CA GLU A 80 -13.67 36.88 18.14
C GLU A 80 -14.07 35.52 17.57
N LEU A 81 -14.19 34.48 18.40
CA LEU A 81 -14.58 33.13 17.97
C LEU A 81 -16.01 33.10 17.43
N PHE A 82 -16.95 33.77 18.11
CA PHE A 82 -18.34 33.84 17.66
C PHE A 82 -18.50 34.62 16.36
N VAL A 83 -17.67 35.65 16.14
CA VAL A 83 -17.63 36.39 14.88
C VAL A 83 -17.09 35.49 13.75
N ARG A 84 -16.00 34.76 13.99
CA ARG A 84 -15.42 33.80 13.04
C ARG A 84 -16.44 32.72 12.66
N TRP A 85 -17.19 32.18 13.62
CA TRP A 85 -18.27 31.20 13.36
C TRP A 85 -19.39 31.79 12.52
N GLY A 86 -19.82 33.01 12.81
CA GLY A 86 -20.83 33.72 12.01
C GLY A 86 -20.38 33.90 10.56
N ILE A 87 -19.14 34.31 10.35
CA ILE A 87 -18.55 34.47 9.01
C ILE A 87 -18.45 33.11 8.31
N GLY A 88 -17.89 32.09 8.97
CA GLY A 88 -17.73 30.74 8.42
C GLY A 88 -19.07 30.12 8.00
N ALA A 89 -20.10 30.23 8.85
CA ALA A 89 -21.45 29.77 8.55
C ALA A 89 -22.07 30.52 7.37
N ALA A 90 -21.94 31.86 7.32
CA ALA A 90 -22.45 32.66 6.21
C ALA A 90 -21.77 32.28 4.89
N VAL A 91 -20.44 32.11 4.89
CA VAL A 91 -19.65 31.68 3.73
C VAL A 91 -20.09 30.29 3.26
N LEU A 92 -20.23 29.33 4.18
CA LEU A 92 -20.63 27.96 3.86
C LEU A 92 -22.06 27.92 3.27
N VAL A 93 -23.01 28.63 3.87
CA VAL A 93 -24.40 28.69 3.39
C VAL A 93 -24.46 29.34 2.00
N ALA A 94 -23.76 30.46 1.80
CA ALA A 94 -23.68 31.12 0.49
C ALA A 94 -23.07 30.18 -0.56
N ALA A 95 -22.00 29.46 -0.20
CA ALA A 95 -21.36 28.48 -1.06
C ALA A 95 -22.27 27.28 -1.40
N ILE A 96 -23.06 26.78 -0.46
CA ILE A 96 -24.07 25.73 -0.70
C ILE A 96 -25.13 26.21 -1.70
N VAL A 97 -25.63 27.43 -1.54
CA VAL A 97 -26.60 28.03 -2.48
C VAL A 97 -25.96 28.17 -3.87
N LEU A 98 -24.71 28.64 -3.93
CA LEU A 98 -23.96 28.77 -5.17
C LEU A 98 -23.75 27.41 -5.84
N GLY A 99 -23.35 26.37 -5.10
CA GLY A 99 -23.19 25.02 -5.62
C GLY A 99 -24.48 24.42 -6.15
N ARG A 100 -25.60 24.63 -5.45
CA ARG A 100 -26.93 24.15 -5.87
C ARG A 100 -27.41 24.83 -7.16
N ARG A 101 -27.16 26.13 -7.33
CA ARG A 101 -27.57 26.89 -8.54
C ARG A 101 -26.58 26.74 -9.70
N GLY A 102 -25.29 26.79 -9.39
CA GLY A 102 -24.17 26.75 -10.35
C GLY A 102 -23.72 25.36 -10.74
N GLY A 103 -24.14 24.30 -10.03
CA GLY A 103 -23.82 22.90 -10.32
C GLY A 103 -23.93 22.53 -11.79
N PRO A 104 -25.07 22.78 -12.47
CA PRO A 104 -25.24 22.42 -13.88
C PRO A 104 -24.26 23.15 -14.80
N TRP A 105 -23.97 24.43 -14.52
CA TRP A 105 -22.95 25.18 -15.25
C TRP A 105 -21.56 24.59 -15.03
N MET A 106 -21.19 24.26 -13.79
CA MET A 106 -19.91 23.63 -13.48
C MET A 106 -19.78 22.28 -14.18
N ALA A 107 -20.85 21.48 -14.26
CA ALA A 107 -20.85 20.20 -14.96
C ALA A 107 -20.81 20.32 -16.49
N SER A 108 -21.17 21.48 -17.05
CA SER A 108 -21.13 21.73 -18.49
C SER A 108 -19.71 21.79 -19.04
N ALA A 109 -19.55 21.48 -20.34
CA ALA A 109 -18.25 21.56 -21.02
C ALA A 109 -17.62 22.97 -20.94
N ARG A 110 -18.43 24.02 -21.10
CA ARG A 110 -17.98 25.42 -20.97
C ARG A 110 -17.52 25.75 -19.55
N GLY A 111 -18.25 25.27 -18.54
CA GLY A 111 -17.88 25.44 -17.14
C GLY A 111 -16.55 24.76 -16.82
N GLN A 112 -16.37 23.50 -17.22
CA GLN A 112 -15.13 22.77 -17.01
C GLN A 112 -13.92 23.45 -17.68
N GLN A 113 -14.07 23.97 -18.90
CA GLN A 113 -13.00 24.72 -19.57
C GLN A 113 -12.63 26.01 -18.83
N LEU A 114 -13.62 26.78 -18.37
CA LEU A 114 -13.37 28.02 -17.62
C LEU A 114 -12.74 27.73 -16.25
N ILE A 115 -13.19 26.68 -15.56
CA ILE A 115 -12.59 26.21 -14.31
C ILE A 115 -11.12 25.82 -14.55
N GLY A 116 -10.83 25.06 -15.62
CA GLY A 116 -9.47 24.70 -16.00
C GLY A 116 -8.56 25.92 -16.20
N ARG A 117 -9.01 26.89 -17.01
CA ARG A 117 -8.25 28.14 -17.24
C ARG A 117 -8.10 28.96 -15.95
N GLY A 118 -9.13 29.01 -15.12
CA GLY A 118 -9.10 29.67 -13.82
C GLY A 118 -8.07 29.03 -12.88
N PHE A 119 -7.93 27.70 -12.91
CA PHE A 119 -6.94 26.97 -12.13
C PHE A 119 -5.50 27.33 -12.54
N VAL A 120 -5.24 27.43 -13.85
CA VAL A 120 -3.93 27.90 -14.37
C VAL A 120 -3.64 29.32 -13.93
N ALA A 121 -4.60 30.23 -14.10
CA ALA A 121 -4.44 31.63 -13.72
C ALA A 121 -4.19 31.78 -12.21
N ALA A 122 -4.91 31.02 -11.38
CA ALA A 122 -4.71 31.01 -9.93
C ALA A 122 -3.31 30.50 -9.57
N LEU A 123 -2.85 29.40 -10.17
CA LEU A 123 -1.52 28.86 -9.90
C LEU A 123 -0.41 29.82 -10.33
N ALA A 124 -0.55 30.46 -11.50
CA ALA A 124 0.38 31.47 -11.98
C ALA A 124 0.42 32.70 -11.05
N ALA A 125 -0.75 33.18 -10.58
CA ALA A 125 -0.85 34.28 -9.64
C ALA A 125 -0.22 33.93 -8.28
N VAL A 126 -0.44 32.72 -7.77
CA VAL A 126 0.22 32.23 -6.55
C VAL A 126 1.73 32.15 -6.75
N GLY A 127 2.20 31.58 -7.87
CA GLY A 127 3.63 31.50 -8.18
C GLY A 127 4.31 32.87 -8.27
N ALA A 128 3.67 33.83 -8.96
CA ALA A 128 4.15 35.21 -9.02
C ALA A 128 4.15 35.88 -7.64
N GLY A 129 3.09 35.66 -6.84
CA GLY A 129 3.01 36.17 -5.46
C GLY A 129 4.11 35.61 -4.56
N VAL A 130 4.38 34.30 -4.64
CA VAL A 130 5.48 33.64 -3.92
C VAL A 130 6.83 34.20 -4.36
N TYR A 131 7.06 34.38 -5.66
CA TYR A 131 8.28 34.97 -6.18
C TYR A 131 8.50 36.40 -5.67
N VAL A 132 7.47 37.25 -5.74
CA VAL A 132 7.54 38.64 -5.25
C VAL A 132 7.77 38.67 -3.74
N ALA A 133 7.06 37.85 -2.97
CA ALA A 133 7.23 37.79 -1.52
C ALA A 133 8.61 37.26 -1.13
N HIS A 134 9.15 36.28 -1.87
CA HIS A 134 10.51 35.80 -1.68
C HIS A 134 11.55 36.87 -2.01
N ALA A 135 11.42 37.54 -3.16
CA ALA A 135 12.33 38.61 -3.58
C ALA A 135 12.36 39.79 -2.60
N ASN A 136 11.25 40.04 -1.90
CA ASN A 136 11.13 41.11 -0.90
C ASN A 136 11.36 40.64 0.54
N GLY A 137 11.70 39.38 0.78
CA GLY A 137 11.91 38.83 2.13
C GLY A 137 10.64 38.71 2.99
N THR A 138 9.44 38.91 2.43
CA THR A 138 8.14 38.86 3.14
C THR A 138 7.42 37.52 2.98
N LEU A 139 8.10 36.49 2.47
CA LEU A 139 7.49 35.20 2.16
C LEU A 139 6.84 34.52 3.37
N ASP A 140 7.48 34.58 4.55
CA ASP A 140 6.94 33.96 5.75
C ASP A 140 5.69 34.70 6.27
N GLU A 141 5.69 36.03 6.25
CA GLU A 141 4.52 36.85 6.61
C GLU A 141 3.35 36.61 5.64
N ALA A 142 3.62 36.64 4.32
CA ALA A 142 2.62 36.35 3.30
C ALA A 142 2.04 34.94 3.46
N THR A 143 2.90 33.95 3.75
CA THR A 143 2.48 32.57 4.01
C THR A 143 1.59 32.49 5.25
N ALA A 144 1.95 33.18 6.34
CA ALA A 144 1.17 33.20 7.57
C ALA A 144 -0.25 33.79 7.35
N VAL A 145 -0.35 34.88 6.59
CA VAL A 145 -1.65 35.48 6.22
C VAL A 145 -2.51 34.52 5.40
N VAL A 146 -1.92 33.87 4.40
CA VAL A 146 -2.64 32.89 3.56
C VAL A 146 -3.13 31.72 4.41
N VAL A 147 -2.27 31.15 5.27
CA VAL A 147 -2.63 30.04 6.16
C VAL A 147 -3.77 30.44 7.11
N ALA A 148 -3.70 31.64 7.69
CA ALA A 148 -4.72 32.14 8.61
C ALA A 148 -6.12 32.22 7.98
N HIS A 149 -6.24 32.39 6.65
CA HIS A 149 -7.51 32.56 5.95
C HIS A 149 -7.86 31.41 4.97
N ALA A 150 -6.96 30.45 4.77
CA ALA A 150 -7.13 29.35 3.80
C ALA A 150 -8.38 28.49 4.08
N HIS A 151 -8.79 28.39 5.35
CA HIS A 151 -9.99 27.67 5.74
C HIS A 151 -11.27 28.25 5.11
N LEU A 152 -11.36 29.56 4.83
CA LEU A 152 -12.49 30.16 4.13
C LEU A 152 -12.59 29.64 2.70
N VAL A 153 -11.45 29.53 2.00
CA VAL A 153 -11.39 28.97 0.64
C VAL A 153 -11.83 27.51 0.65
N VAL A 154 -11.39 26.74 1.64
CA VAL A 154 -11.83 25.36 1.85
C VAL A 154 -13.34 25.28 2.07
N LEU A 155 -13.89 26.12 2.96
CA LEU A 155 -15.34 26.17 3.23
C LEU A 155 -16.15 26.55 1.98
N VAL A 156 -15.65 27.47 1.16
CA VAL A 156 -16.29 27.82 -0.12
C VAL A 156 -16.32 26.62 -1.06
N ILE A 157 -15.18 25.97 -1.31
CA ILE A 157 -15.12 24.84 -2.26
C ILE A 157 -15.95 23.66 -1.73
N LEU A 158 -15.85 23.38 -0.43
CA LEU A 158 -16.63 22.33 0.24
C LEU A 158 -18.13 22.64 0.17
N GLY A 159 -18.54 23.86 0.49
CA GLY A 159 -19.93 24.30 0.41
C GLY A 159 -20.49 24.18 -1.01
N VAL A 160 -19.72 24.59 -2.02
CA VAL A 160 -20.08 24.41 -3.44
C VAL A 160 -20.26 22.92 -3.78
N GLY A 161 -19.35 22.06 -3.31
CA GLY A 161 -19.46 20.61 -3.46
C GLY A 161 -20.72 20.05 -2.83
N ILE A 162 -20.99 20.38 -1.56
CA ILE A 162 -22.21 19.98 -0.82
C ILE A 162 -23.46 20.46 -1.56
N GLY A 163 -23.50 21.74 -1.97
CA GLY A 163 -24.60 22.30 -2.73
C GLY A 163 -24.89 21.54 -4.03
N ALA A 164 -23.85 21.17 -4.78
CA ALA A 164 -23.97 20.35 -5.98
C ALA A 164 -24.47 18.92 -5.69
N THR A 165 -24.23 18.36 -4.49
CA THR A 165 -24.79 17.03 -4.13
C THR A 165 -26.30 16.99 -3.96
N THR A 166 -26.93 18.16 -3.75
CA THR A 166 -28.37 18.25 -3.49
C THR A 166 -29.24 17.97 -4.72
N ARG A 167 -28.69 18.07 -5.93
CA ARG A 167 -29.38 17.74 -7.18
C ARG A 167 -28.84 16.45 -7.77
N GLU A 168 -29.69 15.62 -8.34
CA GLU A 168 -29.29 14.31 -8.87
C GLU A 168 -28.33 14.41 -10.07
N ASP A 169 -28.58 15.38 -10.96
CA ASP A 169 -27.77 15.65 -12.16
C ASP A 169 -26.31 16.05 -11.86
N THR A 170 -26.09 16.72 -10.73
CA THR A 170 -24.79 17.29 -10.33
C THR A 170 -24.20 16.61 -9.11
N ARG A 171 -24.90 15.61 -8.55
CA ARG A 171 -24.46 14.82 -7.40
C ARG A 171 -23.09 14.17 -7.58
N PRO A 172 -22.77 13.55 -8.73
CA PRO A 172 -21.44 12.99 -8.96
C PRO A 172 -20.35 14.07 -8.89
N LEU A 173 -20.56 15.22 -9.53
CA LEU A 173 -19.60 16.33 -9.49
C LEU A 173 -19.41 16.84 -8.06
N GLY A 174 -20.49 17.05 -7.31
CA GLY A 174 -20.40 17.50 -5.92
C GLY A 174 -19.61 16.53 -5.03
N ARG A 175 -19.80 15.22 -5.21
CA ARG A 175 -19.02 14.19 -4.53
C ARG A 175 -17.53 14.27 -4.90
N VAL A 176 -17.19 14.43 -6.18
CA VAL A 176 -15.78 14.59 -6.61
C VAL A 176 -15.16 15.83 -5.98
N VAL A 177 -15.86 16.97 -5.95
CA VAL A 177 -15.36 18.20 -5.30
C VAL A 177 -15.08 17.96 -3.81
N ILE A 178 -15.97 17.27 -3.10
CA ILE A 178 -15.76 16.92 -1.69
C ILE A 178 -14.52 16.02 -1.53
N LEU A 179 -14.35 15.00 -2.39
CA LEU A 179 -13.18 14.13 -2.38
C LEU A 179 -11.89 14.89 -2.70
N PHE A 180 -11.93 15.84 -3.64
CA PHE A 180 -10.81 16.73 -3.97
C PHE A 180 -10.40 17.56 -2.76
N VAL A 181 -11.37 18.19 -2.06
CA VAL A 181 -11.10 18.99 -0.86
C VAL A 181 -10.52 18.12 0.25
N ALA A 182 -11.14 16.98 0.55
CA ALA A 182 -10.66 16.07 1.58
C ALA A 182 -9.23 15.58 1.29
N SER A 183 -8.95 15.24 0.03
CA SER A 183 -7.63 14.82 -0.42
C SER A 183 -6.60 15.95 -0.34
N SER A 184 -6.96 17.16 -0.75
CA SER A 184 -6.08 18.33 -0.69
C SER A 184 -5.74 18.70 0.76
N LEU A 185 -6.73 18.64 1.66
CA LEU A 185 -6.53 18.85 3.10
C LEU A 185 -5.61 17.80 3.69
N PHE A 186 -5.75 16.53 3.30
CA PHE A 186 -4.85 15.46 3.73
C PHE A 186 -3.39 15.75 3.34
N TYR A 187 -3.15 16.20 2.11
CA TYR A 187 -1.81 16.59 1.65
C TYR A 187 -1.26 17.82 2.34
N HIS A 188 -2.11 18.82 2.56
CA HIS A 188 -1.71 20.02 3.28
C HIS A 188 -1.35 19.71 4.73
N ALA A 189 -2.18 18.91 5.42
CA ALA A 189 -1.91 18.41 6.77
C ALA A 189 -0.55 17.71 6.85
N TRP A 190 -0.26 16.87 5.86
CA TRP A 190 1.03 16.18 5.78
C TRP A 190 2.20 17.16 5.57
N ALA A 191 2.07 18.05 4.60
CA ALA A 191 3.09 19.03 4.25
C ALA A 191 3.39 20.01 5.39
N ALA A 192 2.35 20.45 6.11
CA ALA A 192 2.47 21.38 7.23
C ALA A 192 3.19 20.77 8.45
N ALA A 193 3.10 19.44 8.63
CA ALA A 193 3.80 18.75 9.71
C ALA A 193 5.30 18.52 9.41
N MET A 194 5.75 18.74 8.18
CA MET A 194 7.14 18.47 7.75
C MET A 194 7.99 19.76 7.78
N PRO A 195 9.20 19.73 8.33
CA PRO A 195 10.05 20.92 8.45
C PRO A 195 10.68 21.32 7.11
N GLY A 196 10.75 22.62 6.80
CA GLY A 196 11.46 23.14 5.62
C GLY A 196 10.55 23.45 4.41
N PRO A 197 11.05 23.36 3.15
CA PRO A 197 10.31 23.76 1.95
C PRO A 197 9.14 22.82 1.60
N TYR A 198 8.92 21.74 2.36
CA TYR A 198 7.82 20.77 2.16
C TYR A 198 6.44 21.39 2.27
N ARG A 199 6.31 22.52 2.98
CA ARG A 199 5.08 23.34 2.99
C ARG A 199 4.60 23.75 1.59
N TYR A 200 5.49 23.78 0.59
CA TYR A 200 5.19 24.11 -0.80
C TYR A 200 4.97 22.89 -1.70
N LEU A 201 5.06 21.66 -1.18
CA LEU A 201 4.89 20.44 -1.96
C LEU A 201 3.54 20.38 -2.68
N LEU A 202 2.47 20.83 -2.01
CA LEU A 202 1.14 20.85 -2.63
C LEU A 202 1.11 21.72 -3.89
N ALA A 203 1.85 22.84 -3.90
CA ALA A 203 1.94 23.70 -5.08
C ALA A 203 2.69 22.99 -6.23
N LEU A 204 3.77 22.26 -5.93
CA LEU A 204 4.48 21.45 -6.92
C LEU A 204 3.58 20.36 -7.51
N LEU A 205 2.82 19.64 -6.67
CA LEU A 205 1.87 18.62 -7.11
C LEU A 205 0.74 19.21 -7.96
N LEU A 206 0.19 20.36 -7.57
CA LEU A 206 -0.82 21.04 -8.38
C LEU A 206 -0.25 21.51 -9.72
N ALA A 207 1.02 21.93 -9.76
CA ALA A 207 1.69 22.30 -11.01
C ALA A 207 1.84 21.11 -11.96
N THR A 208 2.27 19.95 -11.46
CA THR A 208 2.36 18.73 -12.29
C THR A 208 0.98 18.24 -12.74
N ILE A 209 -0.04 18.31 -11.88
CA ILE A 209 -1.43 18.00 -12.22
C ILE A 209 -1.93 18.89 -13.37
N VAL A 210 -1.71 20.19 -13.30
CA VAL A 210 -2.13 21.13 -14.35
C VAL A 210 -1.36 20.84 -15.65
N LEU A 211 -0.05 20.62 -15.57
CA LEU A 211 0.77 20.30 -16.73
C LEU A 211 0.27 19.02 -17.43
N ASP A 212 0.13 17.92 -16.70
CA ASP A 212 -0.27 16.63 -17.26
C ASP A 212 -1.71 16.62 -17.76
N TYR A 213 -2.61 17.39 -17.12
CA TYR A 213 -3.98 17.61 -17.61
C TYR A 213 -3.99 18.20 -19.03
N TYR A 214 -3.24 19.29 -19.25
CA TYR A 214 -3.15 19.93 -20.57
C TYR A 214 -2.36 19.10 -21.56
N LEU A 215 -1.25 18.47 -21.15
CA LEU A 215 -0.51 17.55 -22.02
C LEU A 215 -1.42 16.43 -22.51
N GLY A 216 -2.25 15.82 -21.65
CA GLY A 216 -3.22 14.81 -22.06
C GLY A 216 -4.20 15.32 -23.12
N ILE A 217 -4.75 16.52 -22.94
CA ILE A 217 -5.66 17.15 -23.93
C ILE A 217 -4.94 17.39 -25.26
N TRP A 218 -3.75 17.99 -25.23
CA TRP A 218 -2.97 18.30 -26.44
C TRP A 218 -2.48 17.04 -27.16
N ILE A 219 -2.16 15.98 -26.42
CA ILE A 219 -1.81 14.66 -26.99
C ILE A 219 -3.01 14.08 -27.75
N GLU A 220 -4.22 14.17 -27.18
CA GLU A 220 -5.43 13.67 -27.82
C GLU A 220 -5.80 14.48 -29.08
N GLU A 221 -5.70 15.80 -29.01
CA GLU A 221 -6.05 16.72 -30.11
C GLU A 221 -5.04 16.70 -31.27
N THR A 222 -3.80 16.26 -31.03
CA THR A 222 -2.74 16.26 -32.04
C THR A 222 -2.73 14.98 -32.87
N GLU A 223 -2.95 15.10 -34.18
CA GLU A 223 -2.84 13.98 -35.11
C GLU A 223 -1.40 13.69 -35.57
N ASP A 224 -0.54 14.71 -35.65
CA ASP A 224 0.87 14.57 -36.05
C ASP A 224 1.65 13.66 -35.07
N PRO A 225 2.17 12.51 -35.53
CA PRO A 225 2.87 11.56 -34.67
C PRO A 225 4.12 12.15 -34.01
N TYR A 226 4.83 13.08 -34.65
CA TYR A 226 6.05 13.66 -34.09
C TYR A 226 5.75 14.60 -32.92
N ARG A 227 4.83 15.55 -33.13
CA ARG A 227 4.35 16.42 -32.05
C ARG A 227 3.72 15.64 -30.91
N ARG A 228 2.90 14.62 -31.22
CA ARG A 228 2.27 13.78 -30.18
C ARG A 228 3.31 13.04 -29.33
N LYS A 229 4.36 12.51 -29.97
CA LYS A 229 5.50 11.90 -29.28
C LYS A 229 6.28 12.91 -28.45
N ALA A 230 6.52 14.12 -28.97
CA ALA A 230 7.20 15.19 -28.23
C ALA A 230 6.45 15.58 -26.95
N LEU A 231 5.12 15.73 -27.01
CA LEU A 231 4.30 16.05 -25.83
C LEU A 231 4.40 14.99 -24.72
N VAL A 232 4.40 13.71 -25.09
CA VAL A 232 4.59 12.63 -24.11
C VAL A 232 6.01 12.62 -23.55
N ILE A 233 7.02 12.92 -24.38
CA ILE A 233 8.40 13.07 -23.90
C ILE A 233 8.50 14.22 -22.89
N VAL A 234 7.79 15.33 -23.10
CA VAL A 234 7.72 16.43 -22.12
C VAL A 234 7.11 15.95 -20.79
N SER A 235 6.01 15.18 -20.84
CA SER A 235 5.43 14.54 -19.63
C SER A 235 6.44 13.62 -18.93
N LEU A 236 7.10 12.74 -19.69
CA LEU A 236 8.12 11.81 -19.17
C LEU A 236 9.27 12.55 -18.50
N CYS A 237 9.85 13.54 -19.18
CA CYS A 237 10.99 14.30 -18.68
C CYS A 237 10.63 15.15 -17.46
N SER A 238 9.43 15.76 -17.42
CA SER A 238 9.00 16.55 -16.26
C SER A 238 8.73 15.67 -15.04
N ASN A 239 7.94 14.61 -15.18
CA ASN A 239 7.59 13.71 -14.08
C ASN A 239 8.79 12.91 -13.55
N LEU A 240 9.59 12.31 -14.45
CA LEU A 240 10.79 11.57 -14.05
C LEU A 240 11.92 12.51 -13.63
N GLY A 241 12.00 13.72 -14.17
CA GLY A 241 12.97 14.73 -13.78
C GLY A 241 12.77 15.21 -12.35
N ILE A 242 11.52 15.49 -11.95
CA ILE A 242 11.18 15.83 -10.57
C ILE A 242 11.54 14.66 -9.64
N LEU A 243 11.11 13.44 -9.98
CA LEU A 243 11.45 12.25 -9.18
C LEU A 243 12.96 12.06 -9.07
N ALA A 244 13.70 12.20 -10.18
CA ALA A 244 15.14 11.99 -10.21
C ALA A 244 15.90 13.05 -9.41
N PHE A 245 15.45 14.31 -9.45
CA PHE A 245 16.01 15.38 -8.66
C PHE A 245 15.88 15.12 -7.16
N PHE A 246 14.68 14.82 -6.67
CA PHE A 246 14.48 14.57 -5.24
C PHE A 246 15.05 13.24 -4.76
N LYS A 247 15.14 12.22 -5.62
CA LYS A 247 15.56 10.86 -5.20
C LYS A 247 17.04 10.57 -5.41
N TYR A 248 17.67 11.10 -6.46
CA TYR A 248 19.02 10.69 -6.85
C TYR A 248 20.07 11.82 -6.81
N ALA A 249 19.71 13.08 -6.57
CA ALA A 249 20.69 14.17 -6.57
C ALA A 249 21.85 13.92 -5.57
N ASP A 250 21.52 13.49 -4.35
CA ASP A 250 22.53 13.19 -3.33
C ASP A 250 23.30 11.91 -3.64
N PHE A 251 22.65 10.87 -4.18
CA PHE A 251 23.33 9.64 -4.63
C PHE A 251 24.36 9.91 -5.73
N PHE A 252 24.00 10.70 -6.76
CA PHE A 252 24.93 11.03 -7.84
C PHE A 252 26.10 11.90 -7.37
N THR A 253 25.88 12.78 -6.38
CA THR A 253 26.97 13.62 -5.84
C THR A 253 27.87 12.82 -4.90
N GLN A 254 27.30 12.07 -3.96
CA GLN A 254 28.04 11.35 -2.92
C GLN A 254 28.71 10.06 -3.41
N ASP A 255 28.02 9.24 -4.21
CA ASP A 255 28.49 7.91 -4.59
C ASP A 255 29.17 7.87 -5.96
N ILE A 256 28.97 8.90 -6.81
CA ILE A 256 29.50 8.94 -8.18
C ILE A 256 30.42 10.14 -8.38
N ALA A 257 29.91 11.37 -8.35
CA ALA A 257 30.68 12.56 -8.73
C ALA A 257 31.88 12.79 -7.80
N ASN A 258 31.67 12.84 -6.49
CA ASN A 258 32.74 13.14 -5.55
C ASN A 258 33.83 12.04 -5.53
N PRO A 259 33.50 10.73 -5.45
CA PRO A 259 34.52 9.68 -5.44
C PRO A 259 35.19 9.43 -6.79
N VAL A 260 34.46 9.53 -7.91
CA VAL A 260 34.97 9.17 -9.25
C VAL A 260 35.61 10.35 -9.96
N LEU A 261 35.04 11.55 -9.84
CA LEU A 261 35.52 12.77 -10.51
C LEU A 261 36.37 13.66 -9.60
N GLY A 262 36.49 13.32 -8.31
CA GLY A 262 37.26 14.10 -7.33
C GLY A 262 36.66 15.48 -7.03
N THR A 263 35.35 15.64 -7.20
CA THR A 263 34.65 16.91 -6.90
C THR A 263 34.27 17.00 -5.42
N GLU A 264 34.04 18.22 -4.92
CA GLU A 264 33.51 18.48 -3.56
C GLU A 264 32.11 19.12 -3.63
N ILE A 265 31.20 18.49 -4.36
CA ILE A 265 29.82 18.99 -4.45
C ILE A 265 29.13 18.67 -3.13
N ARG A 266 28.64 19.70 -2.43
CA ARG A 266 27.89 19.54 -1.18
C ARG A 266 26.52 18.92 -1.47
N PRO A 267 26.10 17.89 -0.70
CA PRO A 267 24.77 17.31 -0.82
C PRO A 267 23.68 18.34 -0.52
N LEU A 268 22.54 18.19 -1.19
CA LEU A 268 21.38 19.06 -1.02
C LEU A 268 20.51 18.64 0.18
N HIS A 269 20.64 17.39 0.66
CA HIS A 269 19.88 16.81 1.77
C HIS A 269 18.36 16.96 1.58
N LEU A 270 17.90 16.67 0.36
CA LEU A 270 16.50 16.75 0.01
C LEU A 270 15.76 15.55 0.63
N ILE A 271 14.87 15.81 1.59
CA ILE A 271 13.86 14.82 2.01
C ILE A 271 12.94 14.56 0.82
N LEU A 272 12.69 13.29 0.51
CA LEU A 272 11.79 12.89 -0.56
C LEU A 272 10.33 13.20 -0.14
N PRO A 273 9.57 13.96 -0.95
CA PRO A 273 8.18 14.21 -0.62
C PRO A 273 7.33 12.94 -0.66
N ALA A 274 6.48 12.75 0.35
CA ALA A 274 5.70 11.52 0.47
C ALA A 274 4.78 11.33 -0.74
N GLY A 275 4.92 10.18 -1.39
CA GLY A 275 4.04 9.74 -2.46
C GLY A 275 4.43 10.24 -3.84
N ILE A 276 5.46 11.08 -3.98
CA ILE A 276 5.93 11.56 -5.30
C ILE A 276 6.19 10.39 -6.25
N SER A 277 6.85 9.32 -5.79
CA SER A 277 7.11 8.12 -6.58
C SER A 277 5.83 7.49 -7.17
N PHE A 278 4.74 7.49 -6.41
CA PHE A 278 3.45 6.95 -6.85
C PHE A 278 2.72 7.93 -7.77
N HIS A 279 2.69 9.22 -7.43
CA HIS A 279 2.09 10.25 -8.28
C HIS A 279 2.74 10.29 -9.67
N THR A 280 4.07 10.19 -9.73
CA THR A 280 4.81 10.09 -11.00
C THR A 280 4.29 8.93 -11.85
N PHE A 281 4.11 7.74 -11.29
CA PHE A 281 3.56 6.60 -12.05
C PHE A 281 2.08 6.77 -12.44
N GLN A 282 1.28 7.43 -11.62
CA GLN A 282 -0.12 7.73 -11.93
C GLN A 282 -0.24 8.72 -13.10
N SER A 283 0.46 9.86 -13.00
CA SER A 283 0.53 10.88 -14.06
C SER A 283 1.07 10.33 -15.38
N LEU A 284 2.14 9.52 -15.32
CA LEU A 284 2.69 8.87 -16.50
C LEU A 284 1.71 7.87 -17.11
N SER A 285 0.99 7.08 -16.31
CA SER A 285 -0.03 6.16 -16.84
C SER A 285 -1.07 6.89 -17.68
N TYR A 286 -1.56 8.05 -17.21
CA TYR A 286 -2.53 8.87 -17.94
C TYR A 286 -2.01 9.33 -19.28
N THR A 287 -0.87 10.02 -19.30
CA THR A 287 -0.33 10.61 -20.55
C THR A 287 0.10 9.54 -21.56
N ILE A 288 0.61 8.39 -21.09
CA ILE A 288 0.96 7.25 -21.94
C ILE A 288 -0.30 6.56 -22.50
N ASP A 289 -1.34 6.32 -21.70
CA ASP A 289 -2.58 5.68 -22.14
C ASP A 289 -3.32 6.56 -23.18
N VAL A 290 -3.34 7.88 -22.97
CA VAL A 290 -3.88 8.83 -23.97
C VAL A 290 -3.06 8.79 -25.26
N TYR A 291 -1.73 8.77 -25.17
CA TYR A 291 -0.86 8.64 -26.34
C TYR A 291 -1.07 7.35 -27.13
N ARG A 292 -1.28 6.24 -26.42
CA ARG A 292 -1.60 4.92 -26.99
C ARG A 292 -3.04 4.85 -27.50
N ARG A 293 -3.86 5.88 -27.27
CA ARG A 293 -5.31 5.94 -27.58
C ARG A 293 -6.11 4.86 -26.86
N GLU A 294 -5.62 4.40 -25.71
CA GLU A 294 -6.29 3.44 -24.82
C GLU A 294 -7.27 4.17 -23.88
N LEU A 295 -7.04 5.46 -23.63
CA LEU A 295 -7.86 6.33 -22.79
C LEU A 295 -8.11 7.69 -23.48
N LYS A 296 -9.29 8.28 -23.31
CA LYS A 296 -9.56 9.67 -23.72
C LYS A 296 -9.10 10.64 -22.62
N ALA A 297 -8.57 11.81 -22.98
CA ALA A 297 -8.16 12.76 -21.97
C ALA A 297 -9.40 13.34 -21.25
N THR A 298 -9.33 13.43 -19.92
CA THR A 298 -10.43 14.01 -19.15
C THR A 298 -10.52 15.50 -19.45
N ARG A 299 -11.75 16.01 -19.52
CA ARG A 299 -12.02 17.45 -19.72
C ARG A 299 -12.25 18.16 -18.39
N SER A 300 -12.21 17.46 -17.26
CA SER A 300 -12.38 18.05 -15.92
C SER A 300 -11.07 18.06 -15.13
N VAL A 301 -10.52 19.25 -14.90
CA VAL A 301 -9.32 19.40 -14.08
C VAL A 301 -9.55 18.93 -12.64
N ILE A 302 -10.76 19.07 -12.10
CA ILE A 302 -11.09 18.64 -10.73
C ILE A 302 -11.09 17.11 -10.65
N LYS A 303 -11.66 16.41 -11.64
CA LYS A 303 -11.61 14.93 -11.68
C LYS A 303 -10.18 14.44 -11.83
N PHE A 304 -9.37 15.09 -12.68
CA PHE A 304 -7.96 14.76 -12.83
C PHE A 304 -7.17 14.99 -11.54
N ALA A 305 -7.34 16.15 -10.90
CA ALA A 305 -6.70 16.46 -9.63
C ALA A 305 -7.13 15.50 -8.53
N THR A 306 -8.40 15.11 -8.48
CA THR A 306 -8.91 14.10 -7.54
C THR A 306 -8.26 12.75 -7.78
N PHE A 307 -8.08 12.33 -9.05
CA PHE A 307 -7.39 11.09 -9.40
C PHE A 307 -5.96 11.05 -8.85
N VAL A 308 -5.20 12.13 -9.04
CA VAL A 308 -3.80 12.21 -8.57
C VAL A 308 -3.73 12.33 -7.05
N LEU A 309 -4.60 13.13 -6.43
CA LEU A 309 -4.53 13.43 -5.00
C LEU A 309 -5.28 12.41 -4.12
N PHE A 310 -6.02 11.46 -4.68
CA PHE A 310 -6.96 10.61 -3.95
C PHE A 310 -6.33 9.97 -2.69
N PHE A 311 -6.59 10.51 -1.51
CA PHE A 311 -5.80 10.18 -0.33
C PHE A 311 -5.80 8.69 0.09
N PRO A 312 -6.86 7.86 -0.13
CA PRO A 312 -6.86 6.48 0.35
C PRO A 312 -5.73 5.62 -0.23
N GLN A 313 -5.34 5.86 -1.48
CA GLN A 313 -4.25 5.13 -2.15
C GLN A 313 -2.86 5.65 -1.76
N LEU A 314 -2.75 6.79 -1.07
CA LEU A 314 -1.48 7.45 -0.81
C LEU A 314 -1.11 7.32 0.65
N VAL A 315 0.15 7.16 1.04
CA VAL A 315 1.42 7.29 0.28
C VAL A 315 1.89 5.99 -0.38
N ALA A 316 1.42 4.83 0.09
CA ALA A 316 1.91 3.51 -0.31
C ALA A 316 0.80 2.49 -0.64
N GLY A 317 -0.37 2.96 -1.10
CA GLY A 317 -1.45 2.06 -1.52
C GLY A 317 -1.13 1.40 -2.86
N PRO A 318 -2.11 0.72 -3.48
CA PRO A 318 -1.92 0.22 -4.84
C PRO A 318 -1.56 1.37 -5.81
N ILE A 319 -0.63 1.16 -6.74
CA ILE A 319 -0.39 2.08 -7.87
C ILE A 319 -1.61 2.00 -8.80
N VAL A 320 -2.51 2.96 -8.66
CA VAL A 320 -3.75 3.00 -9.44
C VAL A 320 -3.50 3.67 -10.78
N ARG A 321 -3.92 3.04 -11.88
CA ARG A 321 -3.75 3.63 -13.21
C ARG A 321 -4.90 4.57 -13.54
N ALA A 322 -4.63 5.47 -14.47
CA ALA A 322 -5.63 6.35 -15.06
C ALA A 322 -6.86 5.58 -15.56
N GLN A 323 -6.65 4.49 -16.30
CA GLN A 323 -7.71 3.62 -16.81
C GLN A 323 -8.58 2.96 -15.72
N ASP A 324 -8.07 2.81 -14.49
CA ASP A 324 -8.80 2.12 -13.41
C ASP A 324 -9.67 3.10 -12.62
N LEU A 325 -9.17 4.31 -12.31
CA LEU A 325 -9.82 5.26 -11.41
C LEU A 325 -10.51 6.44 -12.11
N LEU A 326 -9.95 7.00 -13.19
CA LEU A 326 -10.58 8.13 -13.86
C LEU A 326 -11.99 7.80 -14.36
N PRO A 327 -12.27 6.63 -14.98
CA PRO A 327 -13.63 6.28 -15.37
C PRO A 327 -14.62 6.23 -14.20
N GLN A 328 -14.17 5.76 -13.02
CA GLN A 328 -14.99 5.76 -11.81
C GLN A 328 -15.26 7.19 -11.30
N LEU A 329 -14.34 8.14 -11.47
CA LEU A 329 -14.56 9.54 -11.10
C LEU A 329 -15.42 10.30 -12.13
N GLU A 330 -15.36 9.90 -13.40
CA GLU A 330 -16.26 10.41 -14.43
C GLU A 330 -17.71 9.98 -14.17
N GLN A 331 -17.90 8.72 -13.77
CA GLN A 331 -19.19 8.12 -13.42
C GLN A 331 -19.10 7.42 -12.06
N LEU A 332 -19.31 8.20 -10.99
CA LEU A 332 -19.24 7.67 -9.63
C LEU A 332 -20.29 6.58 -9.39
N PRO A 333 -19.87 5.38 -8.96
CA PRO A 333 -20.81 4.32 -8.61
C PRO A 333 -21.66 4.70 -7.39
N PRO A 334 -22.83 4.06 -7.22
CA PRO A 334 -23.67 4.27 -6.06
C PRO A 334 -22.96 3.83 -4.77
N MET A 335 -23.24 4.51 -3.67
CA MET A 335 -22.70 4.12 -2.36
C MET A 335 -23.47 2.93 -1.80
N GLU A 336 -22.85 1.76 -1.80
CA GLU A 336 -23.41 0.55 -1.21
C GLU A 336 -22.94 0.36 0.24
N LEU A 337 -23.89 0.23 1.17
CA LEU A 337 -23.57 -0.02 2.57
C LEU A 337 -22.80 -1.33 2.78
N GLN A 338 -23.13 -2.37 2.02
CA GLN A 338 -22.42 -3.64 2.10
C GLN A 338 -20.96 -3.50 1.65
N ALA A 339 -20.70 -2.74 0.58
CA ALA A 339 -19.33 -2.47 0.12
C ALA A 339 -18.54 -1.67 1.16
N ALA A 340 -19.14 -0.64 1.76
CA ALA A 340 -18.51 0.12 2.84
C ALA A 340 -18.20 -0.75 4.06
N THR A 341 -19.11 -1.67 4.42
CA THR A 341 -18.91 -2.59 5.54
C THR A 341 -17.82 -3.63 5.26
N ARG A 342 -17.73 -4.14 4.02
CA ARG A 342 -16.59 -4.95 3.57
C ARG A 342 -15.27 -4.17 3.66
N GLY A 343 -15.31 -2.88 3.31
CA GLY A 343 -14.16 -1.97 3.47
C GLY A 343 -13.71 -1.82 4.92
N LEU A 344 -14.64 -1.66 5.88
CA LEU A 344 -14.32 -1.61 7.31
C LEU A 344 -13.67 -2.91 7.81
N PHE A 345 -14.24 -4.07 7.44
CA PHE A 345 -13.64 -5.38 7.77
C PHE A 345 -12.20 -5.49 7.25
N ARG A 346 -11.97 -5.01 6.03
CA ARG A 346 -10.65 -4.99 5.39
C ARG A 346 -9.66 -4.07 6.09
N ILE A 347 -10.09 -2.87 6.49
CA ILE A 347 -9.28 -1.95 7.30
C ILE A 347 -8.85 -2.65 8.60
N CYS A 348 -9.79 -3.27 9.34
CA CYS A 348 -9.47 -4.00 10.57
C CYS A 348 -8.46 -5.14 10.35
N THR A 349 -8.61 -5.89 9.26
CA THR A 349 -7.66 -6.94 8.87
C THR A 349 -6.26 -6.37 8.60
N GLY A 350 -6.18 -5.23 7.91
CA GLY A 350 -4.92 -4.53 7.68
C GLY A 350 -4.28 -4.05 8.97
N LEU A 351 -5.05 -3.45 9.87
CA LEU A 351 -4.55 -3.00 11.17
C LEU A 351 -3.99 -4.14 12.01
N PHE A 352 -4.64 -5.29 12.02
CA PHE A 352 -4.14 -6.47 12.71
C PHE A 352 -2.80 -6.93 12.13
N LYS A 353 -2.67 -7.04 10.80
CA LYS A 353 -1.39 -7.41 10.16
C LYS A 353 -0.26 -6.45 10.50
N LYS A 354 -0.54 -5.15 10.54
CA LYS A 354 0.44 -4.11 10.90
C LYS A 354 0.86 -4.23 12.37
N ILE A 355 -0.10 -4.09 13.27
CA ILE A 355 0.16 -3.94 14.71
C ILE A 355 0.59 -5.27 15.33
N ALA A 356 -0.15 -6.35 15.09
CA ALA A 356 0.07 -7.62 15.78
C ALA A 356 1.27 -8.39 15.21
N ILE A 357 1.54 -8.27 13.91
CA ILE A 357 2.55 -9.10 13.23
C ILE A 357 3.74 -8.28 12.78
N ALA A 358 3.55 -7.29 11.90
CA ALA A 358 4.67 -6.56 11.33
C ALA A 358 5.47 -5.80 12.39
N ASP A 359 4.81 -5.01 13.23
CA ASP A 359 5.48 -4.20 14.26
C ASP A 359 6.14 -5.07 15.32
N THR A 360 5.46 -6.16 15.71
CA THR A 360 6.02 -7.15 16.64
C THR A 360 7.28 -7.80 16.08
N LEU A 361 7.29 -8.27 14.82
CA LEU A 361 8.48 -8.87 14.21
C LEU A 361 9.62 -7.85 14.04
N ALA A 362 9.28 -6.62 13.65
CA ALA A 362 10.22 -5.51 13.52
C ALA A 362 11.02 -5.33 14.81
N LEU A 363 10.31 -5.12 15.92
CA LEU A 363 10.88 -4.80 17.22
C LEU A 363 11.51 -6.01 17.92
N ALA A 364 10.92 -7.19 17.79
CA ALA A 364 11.36 -8.38 18.53
C ALA A 364 12.68 -8.95 18.00
N ILE A 365 12.86 -8.98 16.67
CA ILE A 365 14.03 -9.65 16.07
C ILE A 365 14.61 -8.93 14.84
N VAL A 366 13.78 -8.40 13.94
CA VAL A 366 14.27 -7.97 12.62
C VAL A 366 15.21 -6.78 12.72
N ASP A 367 14.78 -5.70 13.39
CA ASP A 367 15.60 -4.48 13.48
C ASP A 367 16.93 -4.77 14.16
N ARG A 368 16.91 -5.58 15.23
CA ARG A 368 18.12 -5.97 15.97
C ARG A 368 19.12 -6.75 15.10
N VAL A 369 18.63 -7.74 14.36
CA VAL A 369 19.45 -8.58 13.46
C VAL A 369 20.05 -7.77 12.32
N PHE A 370 19.26 -6.89 11.70
CA PHE A 370 19.72 -6.09 10.56
C PHE A 370 20.58 -4.88 10.97
N GLU A 371 20.49 -4.40 12.22
CA GLU A 371 21.35 -3.35 12.75
C GLU A 371 22.73 -3.87 13.16
N ALA A 372 22.81 -5.07 13.75
CA ALA A 372 24.06 -5.62 14.27
C ALA A 372 24.13 -7.16 14.09
N PRO A 373 24.20 -7.66 12.84
CA PRO A 373 24.12 -9.10 12.54
C PRO A 373 25.22 -9.93 13.23
N GLU A 374 26.40 -9.35 13.44
CA GLU A 374 27.54 -10.01 14.08
C GLU A 374 27.28 -10.42 15.54
N ARG A 375 26.27 -9.83 16.19
CA ARG A 375 25.88 -10.15 17.58
C ARG A 375 24.94 -11.36 17.70
N PHE A 376 24.47 -11.90 16.58
CA PHE A 376 23.47 -12.97 16.52
C PHE A 376 24.05 -14.21 15.90
N SER A 377 23.63 -15.41 16.30
CA SER A 377 24.04 -16.67 15.67
C SER A 377 23.57 -16.77 14.21
N SER A 378 24.07 -17.75 13.45
CA SER A 378 23.59 -18.00 12.08
C SER A 378 22.09 -18.37 12.06
N LEU A 379 21.62 -19.15 13.03
CA LEU A 379 20.20 -19.50 13.16
C LEU A 379 19.35 -18.26 13.47
N GLU A 380 19.78 -17.39 14.38
CA GLU A 380 19.08 -16.15 14.71
C GLU A 380 19.02 -15.19 13.53
N VAL A 381 20.12 -15.08 12.75
CA VAL A 381 20.13 -14.30 11.52
C VAL A 381 19.17 -14.90 10.49
N ALA A 382 19.12 -16.22 10.33
CA ALA A 382 18.17 -16.87 9.42
C ALA A 382 16.71 -16.60 9.82
N VAL A 383 16.41 -16.71 11.12
CA VAL A 383 15.11 -16.34 11.70
C VAL A 383 14.80 -14.86 11.45
N GLY A 384 15.76 -13.97 11.63
CA GLY A 384 15.61 -12.54 11.35
C GLY A 384 15.30 -12.25 9.88
N VAL A 385 15.93 -12.94 8.93
CA VAL A 385 15.64 -12.80 7.49
C VAL A 385 14.23 -13.34 7.14
N TRP A 386 13.83 -14.49 7.68
CA TRP A 386 12.48 -15.02 7.47
C TRP A 386 11.41 -14.15 8.13
N ALA A 387 11.68 -13.64 9.33
CA ALA A 387 10.83 -12.68 10.02
C ALA A 387 10.71 -11.38 9.22
N TYR A 388 11.79 -10.91 8.60
CA TYR A 388 11.72 -9.73 7.73
C TYR A 388 10.82 -9.98 6.51
N ALA A 389 10.91 -11.14 5.87
CA ALA A 389 9.99 -11.48 4.77
C ALA A 389 8.52 -11.41 5.22
N LEU A 390 8.19 -11.94 6.40
CA LEU A 390 6.84 -11.81 6.95
C LEU A 390 6.48 -10.36 7.31
N GLN A 391 7.42 -9.60 7.90
CA GLN A 391 7.25 -8.21 8.26
C GLN A 391 6.93 -7.36 7.02
N ILE A 392 7.77 -7.39 5.98
CA ILE A 392 7.57 -6.60 4.75
C ILE A 392 6.24 -6.95 4.08
N PHE A 393 5.87 -8.23 4.05
CA PHE A 393 4.56 -8.63 3.54
C PHE A 393 3.41 -8.07 4.39
N CYS A 394 3.45 -8.29 5.71
CA CYS A 394 2.33 -7.91 6.58
C CYS A 394 2.19 -6.39 6.67
N ASP A 395 3.29 -5.65 6.74
CA ASP A 395 3.30 -4.19 6.77
C ASP A 395 2.71 -3.60 5.47
N PHE A 396 3.17 -4.08 4.32
CA PHE A 396 2.77 -3.52 3.04
C PHE A 396 1.37 -3.98 2.61
N SER A 397 1.02 -5.24 2.88
CA SER A 397 -0.34 -5.72 2.64
C SER A 397 -1.35 -5.09 3.60
N ALA A 398 -0.96 -4.81 4.85
CA ALA A 398 -1.77 -4.03 5.78
C ALA A 398 -2.11 -2.66 5.24
N TYR A 399 -1.10 -1.93 4.76
CA TYR A 399 -1.30 -0.62 4.16
C TYR A 399 -2.27 -0.70 2.97
N SER A 400 -2.03 -1.66 2.07
CA SER A 400 -2.87 -1.87 0.89
C SER A 400 -4.31 -2.21 1.27
N ASP A 401 -4.52 -3.02 2.31
CA ASP A 401 -5.84 -3.37 2.81
C ASP A 401 -6.58 -2.17 3.42
N ILE A 402 -5.88 -1.33 4.17
CA ILE A 402 -6.42 -0.08 4.72
C ILE A 402 -6.78 0.89 3.58
N ALA A 403 -5.91 1.02 2.58
CA ALA A 403 -6.12 1.86 1.41
C ALA A 403 -7.35 1.43 0.59
N ILE A 404 -7.43 0.14 0.23
CA ILE A 404 -8.54 -0.41 -0.54
C ILE A 404 -9.84 -0.34 0.28
N GLY A 405 -9.80 -0.67 1.56
CA GLY A 405 -10.97 -0.60 2.43
C GLY A 405 -11.49 0.83 2.61
N SER A 406 -10.59 1.80 2.74
CA SER A 406 -10.95 3.23 2.84
C SER A 406 -11.59 3.74 1.54
N ALA A 407 -11.04 3.35 0.39
CA ALA A 407 -11.65 3.66 -0.90
C ALA A 407 -13.04 3.03 -1.05
N GLN A 408 -13.23 1.78 -0.62
CA GLN A 408 -14.53 1.08 -0.66
C GLN A 408 -15.58 1.79 0.20
N VAL A 409 -15.21 2.34 1.36
CA VAL A 409 -16.09 3.17 2.19
C VAL A 409 -16.54 4.44 1.46
N LEU A 410 -15.67 5.02 0.63
CA LEU A 410 -15.97 6.17 -0.22
C LEU A 410 -16.70 5.81 -1.53
N GLY A 411 -16.94 4.52 -1.76
CA GLY A 411 -17.58 3.99 -2.97
C GLY A 411 -16.65 3.87 -4.16
N ILE A 412 -15.32 3.83 -3.97
CA ILE A 412 -14.33 3.64 -5.04
C ILE A 412 -13.68 2.27 -4.89
N THR A 413 -13.49 1.56 -5.99
CA THR A 413 -12.81 0.26 -5.99
C THR A 413 -11.38 0.43 -6.47
N LEU A 414 -10.43 0.08 -5.61
CA LEU A 414 -9.00 0.04 -5.92
C LEU A 414 -8.52 -1.39 -6.22
N PRO A 415 -7.47 -1.55 -7.04
CA PRO A 415 -6.95 -2.87 -7.39
C PRO A 415 -6.27 -3.58 -6.22
N GLU A 416 -6.33 -4.91 -6.24
CA GLU A 416 -5.61 -5.76 -5.29
C GLU A 416 -4.10 -5.65 -5.45
N ASN A 417 -3.38 -5.56 -4.33
CA ASN A 417 -1.93 -5.41 -4.36
C ASN A 417 -1.17 -6.69 -3.98
N PHE A 418 -1.79 -7.59 -3.21
CA PHE A 418 -1.14 -8.82 -2.73
C PHE A 418 -2.09 -10.01 -2.79
N ARG A 419 -1.56 -11.19 -3.15
CA ARG A 419 -2.29 -12.46 -3.19
C ARG A 419 -1.43 -13.64 -2.74
N THR A 420 -1.25 -13.79 -1.43
CA THR A 420 -0.47 -14.88 -0.79
C THR A 420 0.85 -15.18 -1.53
N PRO A 421 1.76 -14.19 -1.66
CA PRO A 421 2.94 -14.28 -2.53
C PRO A 421 3.91 -15.39 -2.14
N TYR A 422 4.04 -15.72 -0.85
CA TYR A 422 4.91 -16.83 -0.41
C TYR A 422 4.33 -18.23 -0.66
N ARG A 423 3.20 -18.35 -1.38
CA ARG A 423 2.69 -19.63 -1.95
C ARG A 423 3.11 -19.88 -3.40
N SER A 424 4.02 -19.07 -3.91
CA SER A 424 4.44 -19.11 -5.31
C SER A 424 5.43 -20.23 -5.55
N ALA A 425 5.20 -21.04 -6.59
CA ALA A 425 6.09 -22.15 -6.94
C ALA A 425 7.20 -21.74 -7.91
N ASN A 426 7.20 -20.50 -8.41
CA ASN A 426 8.28 -19.92 -9.21
C ASN A 426 8.28 -18.37 -9.09
N LEU A 427 9.35 -17.72 -9.52
CA LEU A 427 9.47 -16.26 -9.45
C LEU A 427 8.46 -15.49 -10.30
N GLN A 428 8.04 -16.03 -11.45
CA GLN A 428 7.00 -15.38 -12.26
C GLN A 428 5.65 -15.37 -11.52
N GLU A 429 5.31 -16.46 -10.83
CA GLU A 429 4.13 -16.53 -9.99
C GLU A 429 4.24 -15.56 -8.79
N PHE A 430 5.42 -15.47 -8.18
CA PHE A 430 5.69 -14.51 -7.09
C PHE A 430 5.39 -13.08 -7.52
N TRP A 431 5.95 -12.61 -8.63
CA TRP A 431 5.70 -11.25 -9.14
C TRP A 431 4.28 -11.00 -9.63
N ARG A 432 3.46 -12.04 -9.84
CA ARG A 432 2.01 -11.90 -10.11
C ARG A 432 1.15 -11.81 -8.85
N ARG A 433 1.76 -12.05 -7.68
CA ARG A 433 1.10 -12.09 -6.36
C ARG A 433 1.66 -11.06 -5.38
N TRP A 434 2.88 -10.57 -5.63
CA TRP A 434 3.58 -9.54 -4.86
C TRP A 434 3.47 -8.19 -5.55
N HIS A 435 3.10 -7.15 -4.81
CA HIS A 435 3.02 -5.76 -5.27
C HIS A 435 2.43 -5.65 -6.70
N ILE A 436 1.24 -6.24 -6.88
CA ILE A 436 0.62 -6.50 -8.18
C ILE A 436 0.45 -5.22 -8.99
N SER A 437 0.08 -4.11 -8.33
CA SER A 437 -0.07 -2.82 -8.99
C SER A 437 1.24 -2.34 -9.63
N LEU A 438 2.36 -2.38 -8.90
CA LEU A 438 3.70 -2.08 -9.44
C LEU A 438 4.12 -3.06 -10.52
N SER A 439 4.02 -4.36 -10.25
CA SER A 439 4.45 -5.40 -11.18
C SER A 439 3.73 -5.30 -12.53
N THR A 440 2.41 -5.05 -12.49
CA THR A 440 1.64 -4.85 -13.71
C THR A 440 1.99 -3.52 -14.38
N TRP A 441 2.24 -2.44 -13.63
CA TRP A 441 2.66 -1.16 -14.20
C TRP A 441 4.01 -1.30 -14.92
N LEU A 442 5.02 -1.89 -14.27
CA LEU A 442 6.32 -2.18 -14.89
C LEU A 442 6.16 -3.09 -16.12
N ARG A 443 5.26 -4.07 -16.07
CA ARG A 443 4.98 -4.93 -17.23
C ARG A 443 4.42 -4.14 -18.41
N ASP A 444 3.42 -3.30 -18.19
CA ASP A 444 2.60 -2.69 -19.24
C ASP A 444 3.21 -1.38 -19.81
N TYR A 445 3.90 -0.62 -18.97
CA TYR A 445 4.51 0.66 -19.34
C TYR A 445 6.01 0.56 -19.64
N LEU A 446 6.73 -0.40 -19.06
CA LEU A 446 8.18 -0.56 -19.26
C LEU A 446 8.52 -1.81 -20.07
N TYR A 447 8.25 -3.02 -19.56
CA TYR A 447 8.64 -4.29 -20.19
C TYR A 447 8.06 -4.45 -21.61
N ILE A 448 6.75 -4.21 -21.79
CA ILE A 448 6.10 -4.29 -23.11
C ILE A 448 6.67 -3.23 -24.07
N THR A 449 6.95 -2.02 -23.59
CA THR A 449 7.54 -0.94 -24.40
C THR A 449 8.96 -1.29 -24.87
N LEU A 450 9.74 -2.03 -24.08
CA LEU A 450 11.05 -2.58 -24.47
C LEU A 450 10.96 -3.75 -25.49
N GLY A 451 9.76 -4.13 -25.92
CA GLY A 451 9.49 -5.23 -26.84
C GLY A 451 8.94 -6.50 -26.16
N GLY A 452 8.88 -6.50 -24.83
CA GLY A 452 8.31 -7.57 -24.03
C GLY A 452 8.90 -8.95 -24.36
N SER A 453 8.01 -9.90 -24.69
CA SER A 453 8.39 -11.25 -25.08
C SER A 453 8.47 -11.46 -26.61
N LYS A 454 8.44 -10.38 -27.41
CA LYS A 454 8.47 -10.46 -28.88
C LYS A 454 9.91 -10.62 -29.39
N GLY A 455 10.07 -11.29 -30.53
CA GLY A 455 11.36 -11.50 -31.19
C GLY A 455 12.18 -12.64 -30.57
N ALA A 456 13.51 -12.53 -30.65
CA ALA A 456 14.42 -13.57 -30.22
C ALA A 456 14.36 -13.81 -28.69
N PRO A 457 14.46 -15.07 -28.21
CA PRO A 457 14.40 -15.42 -26.79
C PRO A 457 15.33 -14.60 -25.89
N TRP A 458 16.54 -14.26 -26.34
CA TRP A 458 17.51 -13.51 -25.54
C TRP A 458 17.05 -12.07 -25.24
N ARG A 459 16.29 -11.43 -26.14
CA ARG A 459 15.73 -10.10 -25.91
C ARG A 459 14.72 -10.12 -24.77
N THR A 460 13.94 -11.20 -24.64
CA THR A 460 13.05 -11.40 -23.49
C THR A 460 13.82 -11.36 -22.17
N TYR A 461 14.99 -12.01 -22.12
CA TYR A 461 15.81 -12.08 -20.90
C TYR A 461 16.41 -10.72 -20.54
N VAL A 462 16.95 -10.01 -21.53
CA VAL A 462 17.45 -8.63 -21.34
C VAL A 462 16.32 -7.71 -20.87
N ASN A 463 15.14 -7.78 -21.49
CA ASN A 463 13.98 -6.98 -21.09
C ASN A 463 13.54 -7.26 -19.65
N LEU A 464 13.55 -8.52 -19.20
CA LEU A 464 13.24 -8.89 -17.81
C LEU A 464 14.28 -8.32 -16.84
N ILE A 465 15.57 -8.46 -17.15
CA ILE A 465 16.67 -7.95 -16.32
C ILE A 465 16.59 -6.42 -16.22
N THR A 466 16.48 -5.72 -17.35
CA THR A 466 16.36 -4.26 -17.39
C THR A 466 15.14 -3.76 -16.62
N THR A 467 13.99 -4.44 -16.75
CA THR A 467 12.77 -4.08 -16.02
C THR A 467 12.97 -4.17 -14.51
N MET A 468 13.60 -5.25 -14.03
CA MET A 468 13.83 -5.44 -12.59
C MET A 468 14.94 -4.55 -12.04
N LEU A 469 16.00 -4.26 -12.82
CA LEU A 469 17.03 -3.29 -12.43
C LEU A 469 16.45 -1.88 -12.25
N LEU A 470 15.65 -1.42 -13.21
CA LEU A 470 14.94 -0.14 -13.11
C LEU A 470 13.92 -0.14 -11.97
N GLY A 471 13.25 -1.28 -11.73
CA GLY A 471 12.37 -1.46 -10.57
C GLY A 471 13.13 -1.37 -9.24
N GLY A 472 14.33 -1.95 -9.15
CA GLY A 472 15.22 -1.83 -8.00
C GLY A 472 15.65 -0.38 -7.77
N LEU A 473 16.14 0.29 -8.81
CA LEU A 473 16.54 1.70 -8.73
C LEU A 473 15.38 2.60 -8.28
N TRP A 474 14.16 2.33 -8.75
CA TRP A 474 12.96 3.04 -8.30
C TRP A 474 12.69 2.88 -6.80
N HIS A 475 13.02 1.74 -6.19
CA HIS A 475 12.84 1.53 -4.76
C HIS A 475 13.80 2.38 -3.92
N GLY A 476 15.07 2.52 -4.29
CA GLY A 476 16.00 3.37 -3.56
C GLY A 476 17.31 3.62 -4.29
N ALA A 477 17.97 4.71 -3.91
CA ALA A 477 19.23 5.16 -4.50
C ALA A 477 20.43 4.55 -3.78
N SER A 478 20.55 3.21 -3.80
CA SER A 478 21.71 2.52 -3.21
C SER A 478 22.09 1.29 -4.04
N PHE A 479 23.36 0.87 -3.92
CA PHE A 479 23.85 -0.33 -4.63
C PHE A 479 23.09 -1.61 -4.21
N ALA A 480 22.60 -1.67 -2.97
CA ALA A 480 21.84 -2.81 -2.48
C ALA A 480 20.51 -2.99 -3.25
N PHE A 481 19.81 -1.91 -3.60
CA PHE A 481 18.61 -1.97 -4.43
C PHE A 481 18.89 -2.40 -5.89
N ILE A 482 20.05 -2.00 -6.43
CA ILE A 482 20.49 -2.45 -7.75
C ILE A 482 20.73 -3.96 -7.74
N VAL A 483 21.43 -4.48 -6.72
CA VAL A 483 21.67 -5.92 -6.54
C VAL A 483 20.36 -6.68 -6.35
N TRP A 484 19.43 -6.16 -5.55
CA TRP A 484 18.09 -6.74 -5.40
C TRP A 484 17.35 -6.84 -6.75
N GLY A 485 17.39 -5.77 -7.56
CA GLY A 485 16.80 -5.74 -8.90
C GLY A 485 17.49 -6.74 -9.84
N ALA A 486 18.82 -6.83 -9.79
CA ALA A 486 19.61 -7.78 -10.57
C ALA A 486 19.27 -9.24 -10.21
N LEU A 487 19.17 -9.57 -8.93
CA LEU A 487 18.80 -10.89 -8.44
C LEU A 487 17.44 -11.32 -8.95
N HIS A 488 16.42 -10.46 -8.88
CA HIS A 488 15.10 -10.80 -9.40
C HIS A 488 15.07 -10.87 -10.93
N GLY A 489 15.77 -9.95 -11.62
CA GLY A 489 15.87 -9.95 -13.08
C GLY A 489 16.53 -11.20 -13.63
N PHE A 490 17.68 -11.58 -13.06
CA PHE A 490 18.41 -12.80 -13.40
C PHE A 490 17.57 -14.05 -13.08
N GLY A 491 17.02 -14.14 -11.87
CA GLY A 491 16.17 -15.25 -11.46
C GLY A 491 14.96 -15.45 -12.39
N LEU A 492 14.31 -14.36 -12.82
CA LEU A 492 13.21 -14.41 -13.80
C LEU A 492 13.68 -14.89 -15.18
N ALA A 493 14.82 -14.40 -15.66
CA ALA A 493 15.38 -14.81 -16.95
C ALA A 493 15.72 -16.31 -16.98
N VAL A 494 16.42 -16.80 -15.96
CA VAL A 494 16.82 -18.21 -15.85
C VAL A 494 15.59 -19.11 -15.66
N THR A 495 14.64 -18.71 -14.80
CA THR A 495 13.35 -19.42 -14.65
C THR A 495 12.63 -19.54 -15.99
N ARG A 496 12.56 -18.43 -16.76
CA ARG A 496 11.88 -18.41 -18.07
C ARG A 496 12.58 -19.30 -19.10
N PHE A 497 13.91 -19.36 -19.06
CA PHE A 497 14.71 -20.23 -19.93
C PHE A 497 14.41 -21.71 -19.70
N PHE A 498 14.33 -22.16 -18.44
CA PHE A 498 14.03 -23.55 -18.12
C PHE A 498 12.56 -23.90 -18.29
N GLN A 499 11.63 -23.01 -17.91
CA GLN A 499 10.21 -23.19 -18.18
C GLN A 499 9.91 -23.45 -19.66
N ARG A 500 10.62 -22.79 -20.58
CA ARG A 500 10.45 -23.01 -22.03
C ARG A 500 10.90 -24.40 -22.48
N ARG A 501 11.89 -25.01 -21.82
CA ARG A 501 12.37 -26.37 -22.13
C ARG A 501 11.53 -27.45 -21.45
N THR A 502 11.13 -27.22 -20.20
CA THR A 502 10.33 -28.19 -19.44
C THR A 502 8.83 -28.15 -19.78
N ALA A 503 8.36 -27.18 -20.58
CA ALA A 503 6.96 -27.00 -20.95
C ALA A 503 6.33 -28.19 -21.69
N GLY A 504 7.13 -29.03 -22.35
CA GLY A 504 6.64 -30.20 -23.10
C GLY A 504 6.22 -31.39 -22.25
N GLY A 505 6.29 -31.31 -20.91
CA GLY A 505 5.92 -32.41 -20.00
C GLY A 505 6.84 -33.62 -20.08
N ASN A 506 7.93 -33.55 -20.84
CA ASN A 506 8.90 -34.63 -20.97
C ASN A 506 9.73 -34.74 -19.69
N ILE A 507 9.32 -35.67 -18.81
CA ILE A 507 9.99 -35.90 -17.53
C ILE A 507 11.48 -36.22 -17.71
N ARG A 508 11.86 -36.93 -18.79
CA ARG A 508 13.27 -37.29 -19.06
C ARG A 508 14.13 -36.06 -19.35
N GLU A 509 13.61 -35.10 -20.09
CA GLU A 509 14.30 -33.84 -20.38
C GLU A 509 14.43 -32.98 -19.11
N ALA A 510 13.41 -32.95 -18.25
CA ALA A 510 13.53 -32.26 -16.97
C ALA A 510 14.61 -32.88 -16.06
N TRP A 511 14.66 -34.22 -15.97
CA TRP A 511 15.69 -34.92 -15.18
C TRP A 511 17.11 -34.75 -15.75
N SER A 512 17.27 -34.75 -17.08
CA SER A 512 18.60 -34.52 -17.68
C SER A 512 19.09 -33.09 -17.42
N LEU A 513 18.21 -32.09 -17.52
CA LEU A 513 18.53 -30.70 -17.19
C LEU A 513 18.84 -30.53 -15.70
N LEU A 514 18.09 -31.20 -14.80
CA LEU A 514 18.38 -31.20 -13.37
C LEU A 514 19.75 -31.79 -13.08
N GLY A 515 20.06 -32.96 -13.66
CA GLY A 515 21.36 -33.62 -13.49
C GLY A 515 22.52 -32.75 -13.98
N GLY A 516 22.39 -32.15 -15.16
CA GLY A 516 23.40 -31.25 -15.72
C GLY A 516 23.61 -29.99 -14.87
N CYS A 517 22.53 -29.36 -14.39
CA CYS A 517 22.63 -28.19 -13.52
C CYS A 517 23.16 -28.55 -12.13
N ALA A 518 22.85 -29.74 -11.60
CA ALA A 518 23.39 -30.22 -10.33
C ALA A 518 24.90 -30.44 -10.44
N LEU A 519 25.37 -31.05 -11.53
CA LEU A 519 26.80 -31.22 -11.79
C LEU A 519 27.51 -29.87 -11.90
N LEU A 520 26.93 -28.93 -12.65
CA LEU A 520 27.46 -27.57 -12.76
C LEU A 520 27.55 -26.87 -11.40
N ALA A 521 26.53 -26.99 -10.57
CA ALA A 521 26.51 -26.39 -9.23
C ALA A 521 27.58 -27.00 -8.33
N VAL A 522 27.71 -28.33 -8.30
CA VAL A 522 28.73 -29.02 -7.49
C VAL A 522 30.14 -28.65 -7.93
N LEU A 523 30.44 -28.73 -9.24
CA LEU A 523 31.76 -28.37 -9.77
C LEU A 523 32.07 -26.88 -9.58
N GLY A 524 31.08 -26.02 -9.77
CA GLY A 524 31.20 -24.59 -9.56
C GLY A 524 31.49 -24.22 -8.11
N LEU A 525 30.77 -24.83 -7.16
CA LEU A 525 31.02 -24.63 -5.73
C LEU A 525 32.41 -25.13 -5.32
N ALA A 526 32.83 -26.29 -5.83
CA ALA A 526 34.19 -26.80 -5.62
C ALA A 526 35.24 -25.83 -6.17
N ALA A 527 35.04 -25.30 -7.38
CA ALA A 527 35.94 -24.32 -7.98
C ALA A 527 36.00 -23.01 -7.17
N VAL A 528 34.87 -22.50 -6.66
CA VAL A 528 34.87 -21.33 -5.77
C VAL A 528 35.67 -21.61 -4.50
N SER A 529 35.46 -22.77 -3.87
CA SER A 529 36.15 -23.15 -2.63
C SER A 529 37.65 -23.34 -2.79
N PHE A 530 38.12 -23.64 -4.00
CA PHE A 530 39.53 -23.93 -4.29
C PHE A 530 40.28 -22.75 -4.94
N ALA A 531 39.63 -22.03 -5.86
CA ALA A 531 40.28 -21.05 -6.74
C ALA A 531 39.92 -19.59 -6.43
N LEU A 532 38.92 -19.34 -5.60
CA LEU A 532 38.43 -18.00 -5.27
C LEU A 532 38.53 -17.67 -3.78
N THR A 533 39.42 -18.33 -3.03
CA THR A 533 39.61 -18.09 -1.59
C THR A 533 40.12 -16.68 -1.29
N ASP A 534 40.93 -16.11 -2.19
CA ASP A 534 41.62 -14.82 -1.97
C ASP A 534 40.86 -13.61 -2.55
N VAL A 535 39.72 -13.82 -3.20
CA VAL A 535 38.89 -12.72 -3.73
C VAL A 535 37.83 -12.30 -2.71
N GLY A 536 37.37 -11.04 -2.80
CA GLY A 536 36.37 -10.50 -1.90
C GLY A 536 35.06 -11.31 -1.87
N THR A 537 34.38 -11.30 -0.72
CA THR A 537 33.14 -12.05 -0.46
C THR A 537 32.08 -11.87 -1.56
N TRP A 538 31.93 -10.65 -2.07
CA TRP A 538 30.96 -10.35 -3.12
C TRP A 538 31.25 -11.15 -4.41
N THR A 539 32.51 -11.21 -4.84
CA THR A 539 32.90 -11.94 -6.06
C THR A 539 32.61 -13.43 -5.91
N GLN A 540 32.91 -14.00 -4.74
CA GLN A 540 32.58 -15.41 -4.44
C GLN A 540 31.07 -15.64 -4.54
N LEU A 541 30.26 -14.77 -3.93
CA LEU A 541 28.79 -14.88 -3.95
C LEU A 541 28.21 -14.79 -5.36
N VAL A 542 28.70 -13.85 -6.18
CA VAL A 542 28.26 -13.73 -7.58
C VAL A 542 28.52 -15.02 -8.34
N VAL A 543 29.70 -15.62 -8.21
CA VAL A 543 30.03 -16.88 -8.88
C VAL A 543 29.16 -18.03 -8.35
N ILE A 544 28.99 -18.14 -7.03
CA ILE A 544 28.09 -19.13 -6.41
C ILE A 544 26.68 -19.00 -6.98
N TRP A 545 26.14 -17.79 -7.10
CA TRP A 545 24.81 -17.58 -7.64
C TRP A 545 24.71 -17.94 -9.12
N LEU A 546 25.72 -17.64 -9.93
CA LEU A 546 25.73 -18.01 -11.35
C LEU A 546 25.68 -19.54 -11.54
N VAL A 547 26.31 -20.31 -10.66
CA VAL A 547 26.35 -21.78 -10.77
C VAL A 547 25.18 -22.48 -10.07
N VAL A 548 24.61 -21.90 -9.01
CA VAL A 548 23.49 -22.50 -8.25
C VAL A 548 22.12 -22.11 -8.81
N THR A 549 21.96 -20.88 -9.32
CA THR A 549 20.65 -20.40 -9.81
C THR A 549 20.05 -21.28 -10.93
N PRO A 550 20.83 -21.83 -11.89
CA PRO A 550 20.29 -22.75 -12.88
C PRO A 550 19.64 -23.99 -12.27
N LEU A 551 20.28 -24.62 -11.28
CA LEU A 551 19.72 -25.78 -10.57
C LEU A 551 18.41 -25.41 -9.86
N TRP A 552 18.41 -24.30 -9.12
CA TRP A 552 17.22 -23.77 -8.46
C TRP A 552 16.06 -23.50 -9.46
N ALA A 553 16.37 -22.93 -10.62
CA ALA A 553 15.38 -22.57 -11.63
C ALA A 553 14.78 -23.79 -12.33
N VAL A 554 15.58 -24.81 -12.68
CA VAL A 554 15.05 -26.07 -13.23
C VAL A 554 14.17 -26.77 -12.20
N LEU A 555 14.62 -26.86 -10.95
CA LEU A 555 13.90 -27.53 -9.87
C LEU A 555 12.52 -26.90 -9.66
N THR A 556 12.46 -25.58 -9.55
CA THR A 556 11.20 -24.84 -9.36
C THR A 556 10.31 -24.88 -10.61
N ALA A 557 10.88 -24.83 -11.82
CA ALA A 557 10.12 -24.97 -13.07
C ALA A 557 9.48 -26.36 -13.22
N TRP A 558 10.19 -27.42 -12.84
CA TRP A 558 9.68 -28.80 -12.87
C TRP A 558 8.68 -29.06 -11.74
N ALA A 559 9.06 -28.78 -10.49
CA ALA A 559 8.23 -29.09 -9.33
C ALA A 559 6.93 -28.27 -9.31
N GLY A 560 6.96 -27.04 -9.84
CA GLY A 560 5.82 -26.13 -9.93
C GLY A 560 4.97 -26.23 -11.20
N ALA A 561 5.22 -27.19 -12.10
CA ALA A 561 4.57 -27.28 -13.41
C ALA A 561 3.06 -27.59 -13.33
N GLU A 562 2.65 -28.52 -12.47
CA GLU A 562 1.22 -28.81 -12.23
C GLU A 562 0.63 -27.86 -11.18
N ARG A 563 -0.60 -27.43 -11.44
CA ARG A 563 -1.42 -26.73 -10.44
C ARG A 563 -2.42 -27.71 -9.86
N PRO A 564 -2.64 -27.72 -8.53
CA PRO A 564 -3.81 -28.38 -7.99
C PRO A 564 -5.07 -27.76 -8.61
N PRO A 565 -6.12 -28.56 -8.89
CA PRO A 565 -7.36 -28.04 -9.47
C PRO A 565 -7.91 -26.89 -8.62
N GLU A 566 -8.27 -25.78 -9.28
CA GLU A 566 -8.89 -24.65 -8.59
C GLU A 566 -10.26 -25.07 -8.05
N PRO A 567 -10.61 -24.72 -6.80
CA PRO A 567 -11.91 -25.04 -6.23
C PRO A 567 -13.03 -24.35 -7.02
N GLY A 568 -14.15 -25.06 -7.24
CA GLY A 568 -15.38 -24.46 -7.74
C GLY A 568 -15.88 -23.38 -6.78
N HIS A 569 -16.49 -22.31 -7.32
CA HIS A 569 -17.02 -21.21 -6.52
C HIS A 569 -18.28 -21.66 -5.77
N SER A 570 -18.18 -21.97 -4.48
CA SER A 570 -19.35 -22.08 -3.60
C SER A 570 -19.63 -20.74 -2.94
N ALA A 571 -20.90 -20.32 -2.98
CA ALA A 571 -21.43 -19.18 -2.23
C ALA A 571 -21.49 -19.54 -0.74
N SER A 572 -21.33 -18.53 0.14
CA SER A 572 -21.45 -18.69 1.59
C SER A 572 -22.86 -19.19 1.97
N LEU A 573 -22.93 -20.14 2.89
CA LEU A 573 -24.20 -20.69 3.36
C LEU A 573 -24.96 -19.70 4.27
N PRO A 574 -26.30 -19.59 4.14
CA PRO A 574 -27.10 -18.68 4.96
C PRO A 574 -27.10 -19.08 6.45
N PHE A 575 -27.27 -18.08 7.34
CA PHE A 575 -27.14 -18.18 8.81
C PHE A 575 -27.98 -19.29 9.47
N LEU A 576 -29.10 -19.67 8.86
CA LEU A 576 -30.05 -20.66 9.40
C LEU A 576 -29.88 -22.08 8.84
N ALA A 577 -28.85 -22.33 8.03
CA ALA A 577 -28.60 -23.67 7.48
C ALA A 577 -28.19 -24.71 8.54
N VAL A 578 -27.78 -24.26 9.75
CA VAL A 578 -27.42 -25.12 10.89
C VAL A 578 -28.58 -26.02 11.34
N TRP A 579 -29.83 -25.64 11.04
CA TRP A 579 -31.03 -26.39 11.42
C TRP A 579 -31.64 -27.18 10.26
N GLY A 580 -30.96 -27.27 9.11
CA GLY A 580 -31.36 -28.08 7.96
C GLY A 580 -31.00 -29.56 8.12
N ARG A 581 -31.77 -30.47 7.50
CA ARG A 581 -31.52 -31.93 7.55
C ARG A 581 -30.31 -32.41 6.75
N ASP A 582 -29.69 -31.57 5.93
CA ASP A 582 -28.56 -31.95 5.07
C ASP A 582 -27.23 -31.74 5.79
N THR A 583 -26.54 -32.84 6.10
CA THR A 583 -25.26 -32.84 6.82
C THR A 583 -24.13 -32.15 6.07
N SER A 584 -24.23 -32.04 4.74
CA SER A 584 -23.22 -31.37 3.92
C SER A 584 -23.17 -29.85 4.14
N LEU A 585 -24.22 -29.25 4.70
CA LEU A 585 -24.37 -27.80 4.85
C LEU A 585 -23.97 -27.26 6.23
N TRP A 586 -24.08 -28.04 7.32
CA TRP A 586 -23.80 -27.52 8.66
C TRP A 586 -22.40 -27.85 9.22
N VAL A 587 -21.73 -28.91 8.71
CA VAL A 587 -20.39 -29.29 9.19
C VAL A 587 -19.33 -28.20 8.97
N PRO A 588 -19.23 -27.54 7.79
CA PRO A 588 -18.30 -26.43 7.62
C PRO A 588 -18.58 -25.27 8.58
N GLU A 589 -19.86 -25.01 8.90
CA GLU A 589 -20.27 -23.94 9.80
C GLU A 589 -19.80 -24.21 11.23
N VAL A 590 -20.03 -25.42 11.75
CA VAL A 590 -19.60 -25.82 13.09
C VAL A 590 -18.07 -25.78 13.22
N LEU A 591 -17.35 -26.24 12.20
CA LEU A 591 -15.88 -26.17 12.18
C LEU A 591 -15.38 -24.72 12.20
N ARG A 592 -16.05 -23.79 11.49
CA ARG A 592 -15.71 -22.36 11.51
C ARG A 592 -16.04 -21.69 12.85
N ILE A 593 -17.11 -22.11 13.52
CA ILE A 593 -17.42 -21.64 14.88
C ILE A 593 -16.37 -22.15 15.87
N ALA A 594 -16.00 -23.42 15.80
CA ALA A 594 -14.93 -24.00 16.62
C ALA A 594 -13.57 -23.33 16.35
N MET A 595 -13.28 -23.00 15.09
CA MET A 595 -12.12 -22.19 14.70
C MET A 595 -12.13 -20.85 15.44
N CYS A 596 -13.25 -20.11 15.45
CA CYS A 596 -13.36 -18.85 16.18
C CYS A 596 -13.17 -19.05 17.68
N GLY A 597 -13.73 -20.11 18.27
CA GLY A 597 -13.56 -20.45 19.68
C GLY A 597 -12.09 -20.69 20.05
N SER A 598 -11.35 -21.45 19.22
CA SER A 598 -9.92 -21.67 19.42
C SER A 598 -9.09 -20.38 19.29
N ALA A 599 -9.46 -19.47 18.39
CA ALA A 599 -8.79 -18.17 18.25
C ALA A 599 -9.02 -17.26 19.47
N VAL A 600 -10.24 -17.25 20.02
CA VAL A 600 -10.54 -16.55 21.29
C VAL A 600 -9.73 -17.15 22.44
N GLY A 601 -9.65 -18.49 22.51
CA GLY A 601 -8.79 -19.19 23.47
C GLY A 601 -7.32 -18.78 23.34
N PHE A 602 -6.82 -18.62 22.12
CA PHE A 602 -5.47 -18.13 21.87
C PHE A 602 -5.27 -16.71 22.44
N PHE A 603 -6.15 -15.76 22.12
CA PHE A 603 -6.05 -14.40 22.67
C PHE A 603 -6.19 -14.36 24.20
N TYR A 604 -7.02 -15.22 24.79
CA TYR A 604 -7.11 -15.35 26.24
C TYR A 604 -5.81 -15.91 26.84
N SER A 605 -5.18 -16.91 26.21
CA SER A 605 -3.90 -17.45 26.66
C SER A 605 -2.74 -16.44 26.54
N LEU A 606 -2.79 -15.55 25.54
CA LEU A 606 -1.86 -14.42 25.44
C LEU A 606 -2.05 -13.46 26.62
N TYR A 607 -3.30 -13.13 26.96
CA TYR A 607 -3.62 -12.24 28.08
C TYR A 607 -3.19 -12.81 29.44
N VAL A 608 -3.40 -14.11 29.67
CA VAL A 608 -3.00 -14.78 30.92
C VAL A 608 -1.49 -15.07 30.96
N GLY A 609 -0.80 -14.98 29.82
CA GLY A 609 0.64 -15.23 29.70
C GLY A 609 1.02 -16.72 29.68
N ASP A 610 0.07 -17.63 29.44
CA ASP A 610 0.34 -19.07 29.36
C ASP A 610 0.86 -19.45 27.97
N GLN A 611 2.18 -19.49 27.86
CA GLN A 611 2.89 -19.76 26.60
C GLN A 611 2.73 -21.20 26.09
N SER A 612 2.39 -22.15 26.97
CA SER A 612 2.37 -23.57 26.63
C SER A 612 1.27 -23.94 25.62
N VAL A 613 0.21 -23.13 25.56
CA VAL A 613 -0.98 -23.38 24.73
C VAL A 613 -1.03 -22.51 23.46
N TRP A 614 -0.13 -21.54 23.29
CA TRP A 614 -0.17 -20.59 22.17
C TRP A 614 -0.10 -21.29 20.79
N ILE A 615 0.93 -22.11 20.58
CA ILE A 615 1.15 -22.83 19.31
C ILE A 615 0.04 -23.86 19.05
N PRO A 616 -0.35 -24.72 20.02
CA PRO A 616 -1.48 -25.63 19.85
C PRO A 616 -2.77 -24.92 19.44
N LEU A 617 -3.11 -23.78 20.04
CA LEU A 617 -4.35 -23.06 19.74
C LEU A 617 -4.32 -22.42 18.35
N ILE A 618 -3.20 -21.81 17.94
CA ILE A 618 -3.03 -21.31 16.56
C ILE A 618 -3.15 -22.46 15.55
N GLY A 619 -2.48 -23.57 15.81
CA GLY A 619 -2.54 -24.77 14.97
C GLY A 619 -3.97 -25.29 14.85
N LEU A 620 -4.69 -25.38 15.96
CA LEU A 620 -6.09 -25.81 15.99
C LEU A 620 -7.00 -24.87 15.20
N THR A 621 -6.88 -23.55 15.40
CA THR A 621 -7.62 -22.54 14.61
C THR A 621 -7.40 -22.77 13.11
N TRP A 622 -6.14 -22.93 12.71
CA TRP A 622 -5.81 -23.08 11.31
C TRP A 622 -6.32 -24.40 10.71
N VAL A 623 -6.15 -25.52 11.42
CA VAL A 623 -6.62 -26.83 10.99
C VAL A 623 -8.14 -26.85 10.85
N LEU A 624 -8.88 -26.29 11.82
CA LEU A 624 -10.35 -26.26 11.78
C LEU A 624 -10.86 -25.48 10.56
N GLY A 625 -10.26 -24.32 10.26
CA GLY A 625 -10.61 -23.53 9.07
C GLY A 625 -10.28 -24.26 7.76
N LEU A 626 -9.13 -24.95 7.71
CA LEU A 626 -8.73 -25.74 6.55
C LEU A 626 -9.67 -26.93 6.31
N VAL A 627 -10.01 -27.67 7.36
CA VAL A 627 -10.94 -28.81 7.29
C VAL A 627 -12.32 -28.32 6.87
N ALA A 628 -12.81 -27.19 7.40
CA ALA A 628 -14.09 -26.61 6.98
C ALA A 628 -14.13 -26.34 5.47
N ASP A 629 -13.08 -25.73 4.93
CA ASP A 629 -12.95 -25.47 3.50
C ASP A 629 -12.83 -26.74 2.67
N ILE A 630 -12.13 -27.78 3.15
CA ILE A 630 -12.01 -29.07 2.46
C ILE A 630 -13.38 -29.75 2.38
N VAL A 631 -14.13 -29.77 3.50
CA VAL A 631 -15.48 -30.35 3.57
C VAL A 631 -16.43 -29.61 2.61
N GLU A 632 -16.40 -28.28 2.60
CA GLU A 632 -17.22 -27.44 1.72
C GLU A 632 -16.93 -27.65 0.22
N ARG A 633 -15.70 -28.09 -0.14
CA ARG A 633 -15.26 -28.27 -1.54
C ARG A 633 -15.51 -29.67 -2.10
N GLY A 634 -15.88 -30.65 -1.28
CA GLY A 634 -16.13 -32.03 -1.69
C GLY A 634 -14.86 -32.88 -1.98
N SER A 635 -15.02 -34.20 -1.93
CA SER A 635 -13.94 -35.18 -2.04
C SER A 635 -13.56 -35.50 -3.50
N GLY A 636 -12.62 -34.76 -4.07
CA GLY A 636 -11.90 -35.20 -5.27
C GLY A 636 -10.85 -36.28 -4.95
N ASN A 637 -10.21 -36.85 -5.99
CA ASN A 637 -9.19 -37.89 -5.85
C ASN A 637 -8.01 -37.43 -4.95
N LEU A 638 -7.99 -37.92 -3.71
CA LEU A 638 -7.13 -37.46 -2.61
C LEU A 638 -5.65 -37.71 -2.88
N MET A 639 -5.31 -38.84 -3.50
CA MET A 639 -3.92 -39.26 -3.72
C MET A 639 -3.20 -38.36 -4.74
N HIS A 640 -3.86 -38.07 -5.87
CA HIS A 640 -3.31 -37.16 -6.88
C HIS A 640 -3.12 -35.73 -6.34
N ARG A 641 -4.09 -35.23 -5.55
CA ARG A 641 -3.98 -33.91 -4.90
C ARG A 641 -2.82 -33.86 -3.92
N THR A 642 -2.63 -34.90 -3.11
CA THR A 642 -1.57 -34.96 -2.10
C THR A 642 -0.19 -34.91 -2.75
N LEU A 643 0.06 -35.71 -3.78
CA LEU A 643 1.34 -35.71 -4.50
C LEU A 643 1.64 -34.37 -5.18
N CYS A 644 0.63 -33.75 -5.81
CA CYS A 644 0.76 -32.42 -6.43
C CYS A 644 1.10 -31.34 -5.39
N VAL A 645 0.44 -31.37 -4.22
CA VAL A 645 0.70 -30.43 -3.12
C VAL A 645 2.11 -30.60 -2.56
N MET A 646 2.55 -31.84 -2.30
CA MET A 646 3.90 -32.10 -1.75
C MET A 646 5.00 -31.65 -2.72
N ARG A 647 4.86 -31.97 -4.01
CA ARG A 647 5.82 -31.52 -5.04
C ARG A 647 5.86 -29.99 -5.14
N ARG A 648 4.69 -29.35 -5.13
CA ARG A 648 4.59 -27.90 -5.16
C ARG A 648 5.16 -27.25 -3.90
N ALA A 649 5.04 -27.88 -2.73
CA ALA A 649 5.58 -27.37 -1.47
C ALA A 649 7.11 -27.22 -1.55
N VAL A 650 7.81 -28.18 -2.16
CA VAL A 650 9.27 -28.06 -2.40
C VAL A 650 9.58 -26.81 -3.23
N ALA A 651 8.87 -26.60 -4.34
CA ALA A 651 9.05 -25.42 -5.18
C ALA A 651 8.78 -24.12 -4.40
N VAL A 652 7.73 -24.10 -3.57
CA VAL A 652 7.38 -22.96 -2.73
C VAL A 652 8.49 -22.63 -1.74
N ILE A 653 9.05 -23.64 -1.05
CA ILE A 653 10.17 -23.46 -0.11
C ILE A 653 11.38 -22.91 -0.86
N CYS A 654 11.76 -23.50 -2.00
CA CYS A 654 12.90 -23.03 -2.78
C CYS A 654 12.74 -21.58 -3.27
N VAL A 655 11.55 -21.19 -3.72
CA VAL A 655 11.28 -19.81 -4.15
C VAL A 655 11.28 -18.86 -2.96
N PHE A 656 10.68 -19.26 -1.85
CA PHE A 656 10.67 -18.46 -0.63
C PHE A 656 12.09 -18.15 -0.14
N GLN A 657 12.99 -19.14 -0.13
CA GLN A 657 14.38 -18.93 0.26
C GLN A 657 15.13 -18.00 -0.71
N TYR A 658 14.91 -18.15 -2.03
CA TYR A 658 15.49 -17.22 -3.02
C TYR A 658 15.01 -15.78 -2.80
N VAL A 659 13.71 -15.61 -2.53
CA VAL A 659 13.12 -14.30 -2.24
C VAL A 659 13.66 -13.72 -0.94
N CYS A 660 13.83 -14.54 0.11
CA CYS A 660 14.46 -14.14 1.37
C CYS A 660 15.91 -13.68 1.17
N LEU A 661 16.68 -14.39 0.35
CA LEU A 661 18.04 -13.97 -0.01
C LEU A 661 18.05 -12.58 -0.67
N ALA A 662 17.15 -12.34 -1.62
CA ALA A 662 17.03 -11.01 -2.23
C ALA A 662 16.63 -9.94 -1.19
N TRP A 663 15.71 -10.26 -0.28
CA TRP A 663 15.26 -9.34 0.77
C TRP A 663 16.36 -8.83 1.70
N ILE A 664 17.47 -9.56 1.86
CA ILE A 664 18.64 -9.10 2.62
C ILE A 664 19.13 -7.75 2.05
N PHE A 665 19.29 -7.66 0.73
CA PHE A 665 19.74 -6.45 0.06
C PHE A 665 18.70 -5.32 0.07
N PHE A 666 17.42 -5.67 0.18
CA PHE A 666 16.36 -4.66 0.25
C PHE A 666 16.28 -4.01 1.63
N ARG A 667 16.57 -4.76 2.71
CA ARG A 667 16.46 -4.27 4.09
C ARG A 667 17.74 -3.69 4.65
N ALA A 668 18.89 -4.18 4.20
CA ALA A 668 20.19 -3.76 4.72
C ALA A 668 20.36 -2.25 4.58
N SER A 669 20.89 -1.62 5.62
CA SER A 669 21.16 -0.17 5.63
C SER A 669 22.27 0.24 4.66
N SER A 670 23.15 -0.70 4.30
CA SER A 670 24.23 -0.49 3.34
C SER A 670 24.59 -1.81 2.66
N PHE A 671 25.36 -1.72 1.58
CA PHE A 671 25.86 -2.90 0.89
C PHE A 671 26.78 -3.75 1.78
N GLU A 672 27.64 -3.13 2.58
CA GLU A 672 28.51 -3.84 3.53
C GLU A 672 27.71 -4.55 4.63
N ASN A 673 26.63 -3.94 5.13
CA ASN A 673 25.75 -4.59 6.08
C ASN A 673 25.08 -5.85 5.47
N ALA A 674 24.66 -5.78 4.20
CA ALA A 674 24.13 -6.96 3.51
C ALA A 674 25.17 -8.10 3.44
N LEU A 675 26.44 -7.77 3.17
CA LEU A 675 27.52 -8.75 3.16
C LEU A 675 27.78 -9.32 4.57
N ALA A 676 27.71 -8.51 5.62
CA ALA A 676 27.85 -8.97 7.00
C ALA A 676 26.78 -10.01 7.38
N ILE A 677 25.52 -9.76 7.00
CA ILE A 677 24.43 -10.73 7.18
C ILE A 677 24.73 -12.06 6.48
N LEU A 678 25.18 -12.01 5.22
CA LEU A 678 25.50 -13.20 4.44
C LEU A 678 26.69 -13.98 5.02
N ARG A 679 27.74 -13.28 5.47
CA ARG A 679 28.88 -13.90 6.18
C ARG A 679 28.42 -14.61 7.45
N ARG A 680 27.51 -13.98 8.20
CA ARG A 680 27.01 -14.57 9.45
C ARG A 680 26.13 -15.79 9.21
N LEU A 681 25.31 -15.80 8.16
CA LEU A 681 24.58 -16.99 7.73
C LEU A 681 25.51 -18.16 7.38
N ALA A 682 26.68 -17.87 6.81
CA ALA A 682 27.67 -18.87 6.43
C ALA A 682 28.52 -19.41 7.61
N ALA A 683 28.36 -18.90 8.83
CA ALA A 683 29.10 -19.36 10.01
C ALA A 683 28.53 -20.65 10.64
N PHE A 684 27.28 -21.02 10.32
CA PHE A 684 26.58 -22.22 10.81
C PHE A 684 26.46 -22.37 12.34
N GLU A 685 26.39 -21.26 13.08
CA GLU A 685 26.11 -21.28 14.53
C GLU A 685 24.60 -21.47 14.81
N LEU A 686 24.26 -22.41 15.70
CA LEU A 686 22.87 -22.85 15.97
C LEU A 686 22.26 -22.32 17.28
N ASP A 687 22.89 -21.35 17.94
CA ASP A 687 22.31 -20.72 19.13
C ASP A 687 20.99 -19.99 18.78
N ALA A 688 20.04 -19.94 19.70
CA ALA A 688 18.73 -19.33 19.53
C ALA A 688 18.27 -18.52 20.76
N ALA A 689 19.20 -18.03 21.58
CA ALA A 689 18.89 -17.27 22.79
C ALA A 689 17.93 -16.09 22.58
N ASN A 690 17.94 -15.45 21.40
CA ASN A 690 17.07 -14.33 21.04
C ASN A 690 15.78 -14.75 20.31
N VAL A 691 15.58 -16.04 20.01
CA VAL A 691 14.34 -16.57 19.41
C VAL A 691 13.32 -16.83 20.51
N VAL A 692 12.78 -15.75 21.06
CA VAL A 692 11.81 -15.79 22.15
C VAL A 692 10.44 -16.33 21.67
N PRO A 693 9.60 -16.87 22.57
CA PRO A 693 8.28 -17.41 22.23
C PRO A 693 7.39 -16.46 21.42
N LEU A 694 7.49 -15.15 21.69
CA LEU A 694 6.78 -14.11 20.95
C LEU A 694 7.18 -14.10 19.45
N VAL A 695 8.47 -14.26 19.13
CA VAL A 695 8.96 -14.33 17.74
C VAL A 695 8.38 -15.57 17.06
N THR A 696 8.48 -16.73 17.70
CA THR A 696 7.98 -18.01 17.15
C THR A 696 6.48 -17.98 16.87
N VAL A 697 5.69 -17.48 17.82
CA VAL A 697 4.23 -17.35 17.68
C VAL A 697 3.86 -16.36 16.59
N THR A 698 4.51 -15.20 16.56
CA THR A 698 4.22 -14.17 15.55
C THR A 698 4.60 -14.64 14.15
N MET A 699 5.72 -15.35 14.00
CA MET A 699 6.11 -15.98 12.73
C MET A 699 5.13 -17.06 12.30
N THR A 700 4.68 -17.91 13.23
CA THR A 700 3.69 -18.95 12.95
C THR A 700 2.38 -18.32 12.46
N ALA A 701 1.90 -17.26 13.12
CA ALA A 701 0.74 -16.50 12.68
C ALA A 701 0.96 -15.84 11.29
N GLY A 702 2.12 -15.24 11.05
CA GLY A 702 2.47 -14.61 9.77
C GLY A 702 2.54 -15.60 8.60
N PHE A 703 3.10 -16.80 8.82
CA PHE A 703 3.05 -17.88 7.83
C PHE A 703 1.62 -18.39 7.66
N ALA A 704 0.86 -18.57 8.74
CA ALA A 704 -0.52 -19.05 8.68
C ALA A 704 -1.41 -18.18 7.78
N ILE A 705 -1.21 -16.85 7.75
CA ILE A 705 -1.94 -15.93 6.85
C ILE A 705 -1.81 -16.32 5.38
N HIS A 706 -0.65 -16.82 4.95
CA HIS A 706 -0.42 -17.19 3.56
C HIS A 706 -1.22 -18.43 3.18
N PHE A 707 -1.32 -19.39 4.10
CA PHE A 707 -1.97 -20.67 3.87
C PHE A 707 -3.39 -20.73 4.46
N PHE A 708 -3.92 -19.61 4.95
CA PHE A 708 -5.24 -19.52 5.54
C PHE A 708 -6.33 -19.89 4.51
N ALA A 709 -7.37 -20.56 5.00
CA ALA A 709 -8.50 -21.02 4.23
C ALA A 709 -9.33 -19.84 3.68
N GLU A 710 -9.34 -19.68 2.35
CA GLU A 710 -10.02 -18.57 1.67
C GLU A 710 -11.55 -18.59 1.87
N GLY A 711 -12.17 -19.77 1.96
CA GLY A 711 -13.59 -19.92 2.29
C GLY A 711 -13.88 -19.42 3.69
N SER A 712 -13.05 -19.79 4.67
CA SER A 712 -13.17 -19.34 6.05
C SER A 712 -12.97 -17.82 6.22
N TYR A 713 -12.05 -17.21 5.47
CA TYR A 713 -11.92 -15.74 5.45
C TYR A 713 -13.16 -15.05 4.84
N ARG A 714 -13.67 -15.57 3.70
CA ARG A 714 -14.91 -15.06 3.09
C ARG A 714 -16.09 -15.18 4.05
N TRP A 715 -16.20 -16.31 4.74
CA TRP A 715 -17.23 -16.56 5.73
C TRP A 715 -17.20 -15.53 6.87
N LEU A 716 -16.03 -15.27 7.47
CA LEU A 716 -15.89 -14.24 8.52
C LEU A 716 -16.34 -12.86 8.05
N ARG A 717 -15.91 -12.46 6.85
CA ARG A 717 -16.27 -11.18 6.23
C ARG A 717 -17.77 -11.10 5.98
N ASP A 718 -18.35 -12.12 5.35
CA ASP A 718 -19.75 -12.09 4.92
C ASP A 718 -20.68 -12.10 6.14
N ARG A 719 -20.34 -12.89 7.18
CA ARG A 719 -21.01 -12.83 8.49
C ARG A 719 -20.94 -11.46 9.13
N PHE A 720 -19.77 -10.82 9.14
CA PHE A 720 -19.65 -9.45 9.66
C PHE A 720 -20.52 -8.46 8.88
N VAL A 721 -20.62 -8.59 7.55
CA VAL A 721 -21.44 -7.73 6.70
C VAL A 721 -22.94 -7.92 6.96
N GLU A 722 -23.37 -9.14 7.29
CA GLU A 722 -24.76 -9.47 7.61
C GLU A 722 -25.21 -8.97 8.99
N LEU A 723 -24.29 -8.69 9.92
CA LEU A 723 -24.64 -8.25 11.28
C LEU A 723 -25.49 -6.95 11.30
N PRO A 724 -26.40 -6.79 12.27
CA PRO A 724 -27.05 -5.51 12.52
C PRO A 724 -26.04 -4.45 12.98
N ALA A 725 -26.32 -3.16 12.74
CA ALA A 725 -25.38 -2.08 13.02
C ALA A 725 -24.83 -2.03 14.47
N PRO A 726 -25.63 -2.26 15.53
CA PRO A 726 -25.10 -2.32 16.89
C PRO A 726 -24.10 -3.46 17.11
N ALA A 727 -24.38 -4.65 16.56
CA ALA A 727 -23.48 -5.80 16.66
C ALA A 727 -22.17 -5.57 15.88
N LYS A 728 -22.23 -4.93 14.71
CA LYS A 728 -21.03 -4.49 13.98
C LYS A 728 -20.18 -3.55 14.82
N GLY A 729 -20.81 -2.54 15.43
CA GLY A 729 -20.15 -1.60 16.34
C GLY A 729 -19.45 -2.30 17.50
N PHE A 730 -20.13 -3.24 18.15
CA PHE A 730 -19.56 -4.03 19.23
C PHE A 730 -18.35 -4.86 18.78
N VAL A 731 -18.45 -5.58 17.66
CA VAL A 731 -17.32 -6.35 17.11
C VAL A 731 -16.14 -5.44 16.78
N LEU A 732 -16.38 -4.30 16.13
CA LEU A 732 -15.34 -3.32 15.82
C LEU A 732 -14.69 -2.73 17.08
N ALA A 733 -15.47 -2.48 18.14
CA ALA A 733 -14.98 -2.03 19.44
C ALA A 733 -14.09 -3.09 20.10
N CYS A 734 -14.52 -4.36 20.12
CA CYS A 734 -13.70 -5.46 20.62
C CYS A 734 -12.38 -5.59 19.85
N VAL A 735 -12.43 -5.49 18.51
CA VAL A 735 -11.22 -5.50 17.67
C VAL A 735 -10.30 -4.33 18.03
N ALA A 736 -10.84 -3.11 18.20
CA ALA A 736 -10.04 -1.96 18.59
C ALA A 736 -9.36 -2.15 19.96
N LEU A 737 -10.05 -2.75 20.93
CA LEU A 737 -9.47 -3.10 22.24
C LEU A 737 -8.34 -4.14 22.10
N VAL A 738 -8.55 -5.21 21.33
CA VAL A 738 -7.49 -6.21 21.08
C VAL A 738 -6.28 -5.56 20.39
N LEU A 739 -6.50 -4.70 19.40
CA LEU A 739 -5.42 -3.98 18.73
C LEU A 739 -4.68 -3.03 19.68
N ARG A 740 -5.38 -2.44 20.67
CA ARG A 740 -4.75 -1.61 21.71
C ARG A 740 -3.80 -2.42 22.56
N GLU A 741 -4.23 -3.59 23.03
CA GLU A 741 -3.40 -4.46 23.88
C GLU A 741 -2.21 -5.06 23.11
N LEU A 742 -2.33 -5.20 21.79
CA LEU A 742 -1.24 -5.64 20.92
C LEU A 742 -0.33 -4.49 20.43
N ALA A 743 -0.72 -3.23 20.65
CA ALA A 743 0.04 -2.09 20.18
C ALA A 743 1.30 -1.87 21.03
N HIS A 744 2.38 -1.47 20.35
CA HIS A 744 3.65 -1.15 21.00
C HIS A 744 3.73 0.34 21.34
N THR A 745 4.46 0.69 22.41
CA THR A 745 4.72 2.08 22.79
C THR A 745 5.62 2.79 21.79
N LYS A 746 6.58 2.07 21.20
CA LYS A 746 7.42 2.57 20.11
C LYS A 746 6.65 2.48 18.80
N MET A 747 6.47 3.63 18.15
CA MET A 747 5.92 3.66 16.80
C MET A 747 6.88 3.02 15.80
N VAL A 748 6.36 2.11 14.99
CA VAL A 748 7.07 1.57 13.83
C VAL A 748 6.43 2.18 12.57
N PRO A 749 7.11 3.12 11.87
CA PRO A 749 6.56 3.65 10.63
C PRO A 749 6.35 2.51 9.62
N PHE A 750 5.41 2.66 8.69
CA PHE A 750 5.32 1.73 7.57
C PHE A 750 6.68 1.67 6.86
N ILE A 751 7.11 0.46 6.51
CA ILE A 751 8.41 0.18 5.87
C ILE A 751 8.61 1.07 4.64
N TYR A 752 7.53 1.39 3.93
CA TYR A 752 7.61 2.26 2.76
C TYR A 752 8.16 3.66 3.06
N PHE A 753 7.94 4.22 4.26
CA PHE A 753 8.51 5.53 4.62
C PHE A 753 10.01 5.50 4.89
N GLN A 754 10.64 4.31 4.88
CA GLN A 754 12.09 4.15 5.02
C GLN A 754 12.83 4.24 3.68
N PHE A 755 12.12 4.31 2.53
CA PHE A 755 12.65 4.25 1.16
C PHE A 755 12.00 5.30 0.25
#